data_AF-S6EZF5-F1
#
_entry.id   AF-S6EZF5-F1
#
_cell.length_a   1.000
_cell.length_b   1.000
_cell.length_c   1.000
_cell.angle_alpha   90.00
_cell.angle_beta   90.00
_cell.angle_gamma   90.00
#
_symmetry.space_group_name_H-M   'P 1'
#
loop_
_entity.id
_entity.type
_entity.pdbx_description
1 polymer ?
#
loop_
_entity_poly.entity_id
_entity_poly.type
_entity_poly.pdbx_seq_one_letter_code
_entity_poly.pdbx_strand_id
1 'polypeptide(L)'
;MRDLSISKKDMFYISLSDYTEEIAINLANKEKKLIFRTQGEANKIESIVNIVIDSLIKGKRVLIVNDDINEINLLEDHLSIIKGKYLNINIKENIKMTILQKTYREIFNLSQNTGKTTISKLNLLSKNIEKKIDSLVDIHNILNTKGYCKLTLLEMYNLSNNIDNIEEYNYYRPYRIKKPFINYSYEILNNKISNILKNNIIKNYIKYRKFYGNKIFKNLNTDINEDYLDIALRKLGVLINNPLAMELPLFKSKYTEYFIDRFIDRFIDNENISEIEIENFAKDINEKLNRYILTNKKSLNKKFNPLYWINYRKYKNMRSEYRIEFKKREDRVVLEYKENLQNIKIYIKAFDFLRYVLVEEEYLHFIEKVLKQDNVTQYLISLKDNLTIFKNFNIITESINKLDDTEREILDYCYNNLENKNEMEMLLKNIPNFHILLNIEEIQVKHSNIIDKYKAYSDILENINLTIENRSALIPQGIKYIWDAKILKSIEYSNDNLEKLIGFLEETRYLKKESEIKIDSKIIDIINNTFPCVISNSSMAKDIIENNIEEFDLIITCNTENINDEFLYKLDKNNTRYIIFSNKELNLKDENIKQHIIKTIDIEKNLSLLINDNKDVTYNNRIQEEVYNILINSQYLVKTNILLEDNILPLVVFDKKDKNPILVIDFDNLVYSENYRVLKNDIYINRLLEKMNIKYFRVWSIDWWKNKNLVINSIYDIIK
;
A
#
# COMPACT_ATOMS: atom_id res chain seq x y z
N MET A 1 -5.02 -27.45 -3.05
CA MET A 1 -4.34 -27.74 -4.34
C MET A 1 -3.32 -26.64 -4.60
N ARG A 2 -2.06 -26.83 -4.19
CA ARG A 2 -0.96 -25.89 -4.46
C ARG A 2 -0.41 -26.14 -5.88
N ASP A 3 -0.17 -25.06 -6.61
CA ASP A 3 0.68 -24.92 -7.81
C ASP A 3 0.76 -26.10 -8.78
N LEU A 4 -0.33 -26.35 -9.49
CA LEU A 4 -0.21 -26.87 -10.85
C LEU A 4 -0.07 -25.64 -11.75
N SER A 5 1.16 -25.31 -12.16
CA SER A 5 1.35 -24.47 -13.35
C SER A 5 0.77 -25.25 -14.54
N ILE A 6 -0.37 -24.78 -15.05
CA ILE A 6 -1.09 -25.42 -16.15
C ILE A 6 -0.63 -24.76 -17.45
N SER A 7 0.22 -25.45 -18.21
CA SER A 7 0.59 -25.07 -19.58
C SER A 7 -0.61 -25.32 -20.49
N LYS A 8 -1.15 -24.28 -21.14
CA LYS A 8 -2.26 -24.39 -22.10
C LYS A 8 -1.79 -24.89 -23.47
N LYS A 9 -0.48 -24.80 -23.76
CA LYS A 9 0.16 -25.37 -24.97
C LYS A 9 -0.10 -26.88 -25.10
N ASP A 10 -0.33 -27.56 -23.98
CA ASP A 10 -0.40 -29.01 -23.92
C ASP A 10 -1.78 -29.53 -23.52
N MET A 11 -2.86 -28.74 -23.66
CA MET A 11 -4.21 -29.17 -23.32
C MET A 11 -5.24 -28.81 -24.38
N PHE A 12 -5.97 -29.84 -24.82
CA PHE A 12 -7.03 -29.71 -25.82
C PHE A 12 -8.34 -30.26 -25.28
N TYR A 13 -9.38 -29.45 -25.33
CA TYR A 13 -10.72 -29.75 -24.83
C TYR A 13 -11.75 -28.98 -25.65
N ILE A 14 -12.98 -29.49 -25.76
CA ILE A 14 -14.03 -28.88 -26.59
C ILE A 14 -14.93 -27.98 -25.75
N SER A 15 -15.44 -28.51 -24.65
CA SER A 15 -16.17 -27.77 -23.64
C SER A 15 -15.46 -27.94 -22.31
N LEU A 16 -15.45 -26.89 -21.49
CA LEU A 16 -15.17 -27.05 -20.07
C LEU A 16 -16.31 -26.40 -19.33
N SER A 17 -16.87 -27.16 -18.39
CA SER A 17 -17.89 -26.69 -17.47
C SER A 17 -17.25 -26.07 -16.23
N ASP A 18 -16.04 -26.49 -15.86
CA ASP A 18 -15.31 -25.99 -14.69
C ASP A 18 -13.78 -26.09 -14.83
N TYR A 19 -13.06 -25.31 -14.04
CA TYR A 19 -11.60 -25.36 -13.86
C TYR A 19 -11.11 -26.73 -13.38
N THR A 20 -11.92 -27.49 -12.64
CA THR A 20 -11.56 -28.82 -12.14
C THR A 20 -11.38 -29.86 -13.25
N GLU A 21 -12.09 -29.72 -14.36
CA GLU A 21 -11.91 -30.55 -15.55
C GLU A 21 -10.55 -30.27 -16.21
N GLU A 22 -10.11 -29.01 -16.23
CA GLU A 22 -8.77 -28.67 -16.71
C GLU A 22 -7.67 -29.26 -15.83
N ILE A 23 -7.87 -29.26 -14.50
CA ILE A 23 -6.98 -29.95 -13.57
C ILE A 23 -6.96 -31.45 -13.87
N ALA A 24 -8.13 -32.06 -14.15
CA ALA A 24 -8.23 -33.47 -14.48
C ALA A 24 -7.43 -33.82 -15.74
N ILE A 25 -7.54 -33.03 -16.82
CA ILE A 25 -6.73 -33.19 -18.04
C ILE A 25 -5.24 -33.05 -17.73
N ASN A 26 -4.84 -32.08 -16.89
CA ASN A 26 -3.45 -31.89 -16.52
C ASN A 26 -2.88 -33.11 -15.77
N LEU A 27 -3.60 -33.60 -14.78
CA LEU A 27 -3.22 -34.78 -14.01
C LEU A 27 -3.19 -36.01 -14.92
N ALA A 28 -4.19 -36.18 -15.78
CA ALA A 28 -4.27 -37.21 -16.80
C ALA A 28 -3.13 -37.15 -17.83
N ASN A 29 -2.38 -36.06 -17.91
CA ASN A 29 -1.16 -35.95 -18.71
C ASN A 29 0.13 -36.21 -17.92
N LYS A 30 0.17 -35.91 -16.61
CA LYS A 30 1.35 -36.09 -15.75
C LYS A 30 1.45 -37.46 -15.07
N GLU A 31 0.36 -37.98 -14.53
CA GLU A 31 0.33 -39.18 -13.69
C GLU A 31 -0.07 -40.46 -14.45
N LYS A 32 0.73 -41.54 -14.32
CA LYS A 32 0.46 -42.80 -15.03
C LYS A 32 -0.78 -43.55 -14.54
N LYS A 33 -1.07 -43.45 -13.24
CA LYS A 33 -2.15 -44.18 -12.56
C LYS A 33 -2.98 -43.17 -11.77
N LEU A 34 -4.26 -43.05 -12.08
CA LEU A 34 -5.15 -42.07 -11.45
C LEU A 34 -6.51 -42.65 -11.10
N ILE A 35 -7.04 -42.19 -9.98
CA ILE A 35 -8.44 -42.37 -9.63
C ILE A 35 -9.07 -40.99 -9.50
N PHE A 36 -10.10 -40.74 -10.30
CA PHE A 36 -10.96 -39.58 -10.18
C PHE A 36 -12.26 -39.95 -9.50
N ARG A 37 -12.53 -39.29 -8.37
CA ARG A 37 -13.82 -39.38 -7.70
C ARG A 37 -14.72 -38.25 -8.17
N THR A 38 -15.84 -38.58 -8.81
CA THR A 38 -16.79 -37.61 -9.39
C THR A 38 -18.06 -37.47 -8.56
N GLN A 39 -18.66 -36.28 -8.56
CA GLN A 39 -19.99 -36.01 -8.01
C GLN A 39 -20.95 -35.72 -9.17
N GLY A 40 -21.70 -36.75 -9.61
CA GLY A 40 -22.68 -36.66 -10.71
C GLY A 40 -22.22 -37.31 -12.02
N GLU A 41 -23.18 -37.88 -12.77
CA GLU A 41 -22.95 -38.66 -13.99
C GLU A 41 -22.58 -37.80 -15.19
N ALA A 42 -23.27 -36.68 -15.44
CA ALA A 42 -22.97 -35.79 -16.59
C ALA A 42 -21.53 -35.25 -16.56
N ASN A 43 -21.05 -34.85 -15.39
CA ASN A 43 -19.72 -34.28 -15.18
C ASN A 43 -18.59 -35.32 -15.37
N LYS A 44 -18.85 -36.56 -14.97
CA LYS A 44 -17.96 -37.70 -15.22
C LYS A 44 -17.77 -37.88 -16.73
N ILE A 45 -18.85 -37.82 -17.50
CA ILE A 45 -18.84 -38.03 -18.94
C ILE A 45 -18.11 -36.88 -19.66
N GLU A 46 -18.38 -35.62 -19.31
CA GLU A 46 -17.68 -34.47 -19.90
C GLU A 46 -16.17 -34.51 -19.62
N SER A 47 -15.77 -34.87 -18.39
CA SER A 47 -14.36 -35.08 -18.02
C SER A 47 -13.70 -36.18 -18.85
N ILE A 48 -14.37 -37.33 -19.02
CA ILE A 48 -13.86 -38.44 -19.84
C ILE A 48 -13.67 -38.00 -21.28
N VAL A 49 -14.70 -37.38 -21.87
CA VAL A 49 -14.68 -36.93 -23.27
C VAL A 49 -13.53 -35.95 -23.51
N ASN A 50 -13.31 -34.99 -22.61
CA ASN A 50 -12.20 -34.05 -22.73
C ASN A 50 -10.82 -34.72 -22.61
N ILE A 51 -10.65 -35.70 -21.72
CA ILE A 51 -9.41 -36.49 -21.62
C ILE A 51 -9.16 -37.32 -22.89
N VAL A 52 -10.22 -37.89 -23.47
CA VAL A 52 -10.15 -38.63 -24.74
C VAL A 52 -9.74 -37.69 -25.86
N ILE A 53 -10.38 -36.53 -26.00
CA ILE A 53 -10.05 -35.51 -27.01
C ILE A 53 -8.59 -35.08 -26.92
N ASP A 54 -8.11 -34.76 -25.71
CA ASP A 54 -6.74 -34.37 -25.46
C ASP A 54 -5.74 -35.46 -25.88
N SER A 55 -6.05 -36.72 -25.54
CA SER A 55 -5.25 -37.88 -25.90
C SER A 55 -5.22 -38.10 -27.42
N LEU A 56 -6.37 -38.04 -28.08
CA LEU A 56 -6.48 -38.23 -29.53
C LEU A 56 -5.76 -37.15 -30.32
N ILE A 57 -5.81 -35.88 -29.90
CA ILE A 57 -5.03 -34.79 -30.53
C ILE A 57 -3.53 -35.04 -30.36
N LYS A 58 -3.10 -35.60 -29.23
CA LYS A 58 -1.70 -35.98 -29.03
C LYS A 58 -1.31 -37.26 -29.78
N GLY A 59 -2.23 -37.83 -30.56
CA GLY A 59 -2.01 -39.06 -31.32
C GLY A 59 -1.92 -40.29 -30.42
N LYS A 60 -2.57 -40.29 -29.26
CA LYS A 60 -2.64 -41.44 -28.36
C LYS A 60 -3.93 -42.24 -28.58
N ARG A 61 -3.86 -43.56 -28.54
CA ARG A 61 -5.02 -44.45 -28.62
C ARG A 61 -5.64 -44.65 -27.23
N VAL A 62 -6.97 -44.71 -27.17
CA VAL A 62 -7.73 -44.75 -25.91
C VAL A 62 -8.71 -45.92 -25.92
N LEU A 63 -8.72 -46.71 -24.85
CA LEU A 63 -9.74 -47.72 -24.57
C LEU A 63 -10.62 -47.24 -23.42
N ILE A 64 -11.92 -47.16 -23.63
CA ILE A 64 -12.92 -46.86 -22.62
C ILE A 64 -13.64 -48.15 -22.26
N VAL A 65 -13.57 -48.52 -20.97
CA VAL A 65 -14.23 -49.69 -20.42
C VAL A 65 -15.41 -49.21 -19.57
N ASN A 66 -16.62 -49.53 -20.00
CA ASN A 66 -17.85 -49.22 -19.27
C ASN A 66 -18.88 -50.33 -19.46
N ASP A 67 -19.57 -50.72 -18.39
CA ASP A 67 -20.63 -51.73 -18.42
C ASP A 67 -22.04 -51.10 -18.44
N ASP A 68 -22.16 -49.82 -18.08
CA ASP A 68 -23.45 -49.13 -18.04
C ASP A 68 -23.87 -48.66 -19.43
N ILE A 69 -24.95 -49.24 -19.96
CA ILE A 69 -25.51 -48.92 -21.28
C ILE A 69 -25.93 -47.46 -21.39
N ASN A 70 -26.47 -46.86 -20.32
CA ASN A 70 -26.92 -45.46 -20.34
C ASN A 70 -25.72 -44.52 -20.46
N GLU A 71 -24.67 -44.75 -19.68
CA GLU A 71 -23.42 -43.99 -19.76
C GLU A 71 -22.71 -44.21 -21.11
N ILE A 72 -22.76 -45.43 -21.68
CA ILE A 72 -22.23 -45.71 -23.03
C ILE A 72 -22.95 -44.86 -24.08
N ASN A 73 -24.29 -44.83 -24.07
CA ASN A 73 -25.06 -44.05 -25.04
C ASN A 73 -24.74 -42.54 -24.91
N LEU A 74 -24.63 -42.04 -23.67
CA LEU A 74 -24.26 -40.64 -23.42
C LEU A 74 -22.81 -40.34 -23.88
N LEU A 75 -21.87 -41.26 -23.66
CA LEU A 75 -20.51 -41.14 -24.20
C LEU A 75 -20.50 -41.09 -25.72
N GLU A 76 -21.31 -41.91 -26.40
CA GLU A 76 -21.42 -41.91 -27.86
C GLU A 76 -21.96 -40.57 -28.38
N ASP A 77 -23.00 -40.03 -27.76
CA ASP A 77 -23.57 -38.74 -28.14
C ASP A 77 -22.53 -37.61 -28.05
N HIS A 78 -21.74 -37.57 -26.98
CA HIS A 78 -20.67 -36.57 -26.81
C HIS A 78 -19.45 -36.85 -27.72
N LEU A 79 -19.07 -38.11 -27.95
CA LEU A 79 -17.96 -38.49 -28.83
C LEU A 79 -18.33 -38.41 -30.31
N SER A 80 -19.59 -38.25 -30.68
CA SER A 80 -20.01 -38.00 -32.07
C SER A 80 -19.25 -36.81 -32.70
N ILE A 81 -18.82 -35.86 -31.87
CA ILE A 81 -18.04 -34.69 -32.24
C ILE A 81 -16.69 -35.05 -32.90
N ILE A 82 -16.07 -36.18 -32.55
CA ILE A 82 -14.80 -36.63 -33.17
C ILE A 82 -14.99 -37.37 -34.50
N LYS A 83 -16.18 -37.30 -35.11
CA LYS A 83 -16.49 -37.64 -36.51
C LYS A 83 -15.95 -39.00 -36.96
N GLY A 84 -16.43 -40.08 -36.33
CA GLY A 84 -16.11 -41.44 -36.76
C GLY A 84 -14.76 -41.98 -36.31
N LYS A 85 -13.99 -41.23 -35.50
CA LYS A 85 -12.73 -41.72 -34.90
C LYS A 85 -12.91 -42.48 -33.58
N TYR A 86 -14.11 -43.03 -33.36
CA TYR A 86 -14.39 -43.95 -32.26
C TYR A 86 -15.15 -45.19 -32.74
N LEU A 87 -14.99 -46.28 -32.02
CA LEU A 87 -15.68 -47.54 -32.27
C LEU A 87 -16.30 -48.09 -30.98
N ASN A 88 -17.61 -48.31 -31.01
CA ASN A 88 -18.30 -49.05 -29.96
C ASN A 88 -18.46 -50.53 -30.37
N ILE A 89 -17.88 -51.43 -29.59
CA ILE A 89 -17.85 -52.88 -29.84
C ILE A 89 -18.99 -53.60 -29.09
N ASN A 90 -19.74 -52.89 -28.24
CA ASN A 90 -20.82 -53.47 -27.44
C ASN A 90 -22.08 -53.84 -28.26
N ILE A 91 -22.12 -53.51 -29.55
CA ILE A 91 -23.24 -53.78 -30.45
C ILE A 91 -23.19 -55.25 -30.90
N LYS A 92 -24.25 -56.02 -30.59
CA LYS A 92 -24.31 -57.48 -30.70
C LYS A 92 -24.40 -58.07 -32.13
N GLU A 93 -24.36 -57.27 -33.19
CA GLU A 93 -24.51 -57.75 -34.58
C GLU A 93 -23.17 -57.80 -35.34
N ASN A 94 -22.82 -58.99 -35.89
CA ASN A 94 -21.71 -59.26 -36.83
C ASN A 94 -20.54 -58.26 -36.73
N ILE A 95 -19.87 -58.26 -35.57
CA ILE A 95 -18.92 -57.23 -35.15
C ILE A 95 -17.81 -57.03 -36.19
N LYS A 96 -17.21 -58.11 -36.71
CA LYS A 96 -16.10 -58.00 -37.68
C LYS A 96 -16.53 -57.35 -38.98
N MET A 97 -17.69 -57.73 -39.51
CA MET A 97 -18.23 -57.15 -40.75
C MET A 97 -18.56 -55.68 -40.58
N THR A 98 -19.17 -55.30 -39.46
CA THR A 98 -19.51 -53.90 -39.16
C THR A 98 -18.25 -53.04 -39.04
N ILE A 99 -17.21 -53.54 -38.37
CA ILE A 99 -15.92 -52.85 -38.25
C ILE A 99 -15.28 -52.66 -39.63
N LEU A 100 -15.22 -53.70 -40.46
CA LEU A 100 -14.63 -53.62 -41.80
C LEU A 100 -15.39 -52.63 -42.69
N GLN A 101 -16.72 -52.63 -42.65
CA GLN A 101 -17.56 -51.68 -43.39
C GLN A 101 -17.35 -50.22 -42.95
N LYS A 102 -17.26 -49.98 -41.64
CA LYS A 102 -16.96 -48.63 -41.11
C LYS A 102 -15.54 -48.20 -41.50
N THR A 103 -14.57 -49.11 -41.40
CA THR A 103 -13.17 -48.88 -41.79
C THR A 103 -13.07 -48.49 -43.27
N TYR A 104 -13.74 -49.25 -44.15
CA TYR A 104 -13.83 -48.95 -45.57
C TYR A 104 -14.36 -47.53 -45.82
N ARG A 105 -15.46 -47.15 -45.17
CA ARG A 105 -16.06 -45.81 -45.33
C ARG A 105 -15.11 -44.70 -44.90
N GLU A 106 -14.39 -44.88 -43.81
CA GLU A 106 -13.41 -43.90 -43.33
C GLU A 106 -12.20 -43.79 -44.28
N ILE A 107 -11.67 -44.92 -44.76
CA ILE A 107 -10.55 -44.95 -45.72
C ILE A 107 -10.95 -44.30 -47.05
N PHE A 108 -12.14 -44.60 -47.56
CA PHE A 108 -12.66 -44.00 -48.79
C PHE A 108 -12.82 -42.47 -48.68
N ASN A 109 -13.13 -41.97 -47.47
CA ASN A 109 -13.31 -40.54 -47.19
C ASN A 109 -12.05 -39.86 -46.63
N LEU A 110 -10.87 -40.47 -46.77
CA LEU A 110 -9.61 -39.89 -46.31
C LEU A 110 -9.36 -38.55 -47.00
N SER A 111 -9.00 -37.56 -46.20
CA SER A 111 -8.62 -36.27 -46.74
C SER A 111 -7.21 -36.33 -47.35
N GLN A 112 -7.04 -35.78 -48.56
CA GLN A 112 -5.70 -35.61 -49.17
C GLN A 112 -4.90 -34.47 -48.51
N ASN A 113 -5.53 -33.71 -47.60
CA ASN A 113 -4.92 -32.59 -46.92
C ASN A 113 -4.13 -33.06 -45.70
N THR A 114 -2.87 -32.62 -45.58
CA THR A 114 -1.99 -32.99 -44.47
C THR A 114 -2.38 -32.44 -43.10
N GLY A 115 -3.40 -31.55 -43.02
CA GLY A 115 -3.84 -30.89 -41.79
C GLY A 115 -2.80 -30.04 -41.05
N LYS A 116 -1.58 -29.90 -41.59
CA LYS A 116 -0.46 -29.16 -40.97
C LYS A 116 -0.84 -27.72 -40.62
N THR A 117 -1.64 -27.07 -41.47
CA THR A 117 -2.14 -25.70 -41.24
C THR A 117 -3.10 -25.65 -40.05
N THR A 118 -4.03 -26.60 -39.93
CA THR A 118 -4.98 -26.69 -38.81
C THR A 118 -4.28 -26.95 -37.48
N ILE A 119 -3.33 -27.89 -37.45
CA ILE A 119 -2.55 -28.20 -36.24
C ILE A 119 -1.69 -26.99 -35.83
N SER A 120 -1.05 -26.33 -36.80
CA SER A 120 -0.29 -25.11 -36.55
C SER A 120 -1.18 -23.99 -36.01
N LYS A 121 -2.40 -23.85 -36.54
CA LYS A 121 -3.40 -22.88 -36.07
C LYS A 121 -3.85 -23.18 -34.64
N LEU A 122 -4.12 -24.44 -34.29
CA LEU A 122 -4.45 -24.85 -32.92
C LEU A 122 -3.34 -24.45 -31.94
N ASN A 123 -2.07 -24.71 -32.29
CA ASN A 123 -0.92 -24.35 -31.46
C ASN A 123 -0.76 -22.82 -31.32
N LEU A 124 -1.02 -22.05 -32.38
CA LEU A 124 -1.02 -20.59 -32.33
C LEU A 124 -2.11 -20.04 -31.41
N LEU A 125 -3.32 -20.60 -31.47
CA LEU A 125 -4.43 -20.22 -30.59
C LEU A 125 -4.11 -20.53 -29.13
N SER A 126 -3.56 -21.71 -28.82
CA SER A 126 -3.12 -22.04 -27.45
C SER A 126 -2.07 -21.05 -26.93
N LYS A 127 -1.07 -20.70 -27.75
CA LYS A 127 -0.05 -19.69 -27.39
C LYS A 127 -0.66 -18.29 -27.17
N ASN A 128 -1.69 -17.93 -27.94
CA ASN A 128 -2.37 -16.65 -27.79
C ASN A 128 -3.14 -16.59 -26.46
N ILE A 129 -3.83 -17.68 -26.08
CA ILE A 129 -4.52 -17.80 -24.80
C ILE A 129 -3.52 -17.62 -23.64
N GLU A 130 -2.37 -18.30 -23.66
CA GLU A 130 -1.34 -18.16 -22.61
C GLU A 130 -0.85 -16.72 -22.47
N LYS A 131 -0.45 -16.07 -23.58
CA LYS A 131 0.05 -14.69 -23.55
C LYS A 131 -0.96 -13.71 -22.95
N LYS A 132 -2.25 -13.95 -23.16
CA LYS A 132 -3.32 -13.11 -22.60
C LYS A 132 -3.56 -13.41 -21.13
N ILE A 133 -3.52 -14.69 -20.72
CA ILE A 133 -3.54 -15.07 -19.31
C ILE A 133 -2.35 -14.44 -18.58
N ASP A 134 -1.14 -14.50 -19.14
CA ASP A 134 0.05 -13.85 -18.59
C ASP A 134 -0.16 -12.33 -18.44
N SER A 135 -0.84 -11.70 -19.40
CA SER A 135 -1.19 -10.29 -19.30
C SER A 135 -2.19 -9.98 -18.19
N LEU A 136 -3.17 -10.87 -17.93
CA LEU A 136 -4.07 -10.74 -16.77
C LEU A 136 -3.28 -10.89 -15.46
N VAL A 137 -2.37 -11.87 -15.38
CA VAL A 137 -1.47 -12.07 -14.23
C VAL A 137 -0.58 -10.84 -13.99
N ASP A 138 -0.05 -10.22 -15.04
CA ASP A 138 0.72 -8.96 -14.94
C ASP A 138 -0.13 -7.83 -14.32
N ILE A 139 -1.38 -7.69 -14.76
CA ILE A 139 -2.34 -6.69 -14.25
C ILE A 139 -2.63 -6.92 -12.76
N HIS A 140 -2.71 -8.17 -12.32
CA HIS A 140 -2.88 -8.51 -10.91
C HIS A 140 -1.62 -8.22 -10.09
N ASN A 141 -0.45 -8.59 -10.63
CA ASN A 141 0.82 -8.43 -9.93
C ASN A 141 1.20 -6.96 -9.71
N ILE A 142 0.82 -6.04 -10.62
CA ILE A 142 1.12 -4.62 -10.44
C ILE A 142 0.46 -4.05 -9.19
N LEU A 143 -0.76 -4.48 -8.86
CA LEU A 143 -1.48 -3.99 -7.69
C LEU A 143 -0.83 -4.46 -6.37
N ASN A 144 -0.05 -5.55 -6.39
CA ASN A 144 0.79 -6.00 -5.26
C ASN A 144 2.19 -5.37 -5.23
N THR A 145 2.52 -4.51 -6.19
CA THR A 145 3.84 -3.88 -6.23
C THR A 145 3.98 -2.95 -5.03
N LYS A 146 4.99 -3.18 -4.20
CA LYS A 146 5.28 -2.34 -3.03
C LYS A 146 6.08 -1.12 -3.44
N GLY A 147 5.62 0.05 -3.00
CA GLY A 147 6.40 1.29 -3.08
C GLY A 147 7.43 1.39 -1.96
N TYR A 148 8.20 2.50 -1.94
CA TYR A 148 9.13 2.78 -0.86
C TYR A 148 8.42 3.04 0.47
N CYS A 149 7.14 3.46 0.43
CA CYS A 149 6.33 3.63 1.63
C CYS A 149 5.91 2.31 2.31
N LYS A 150 6.35 1.15 1.79
CA LYS A 150 6.06 -0.24 2.23
C LYS A 150 4.62 -0.73 2.01
N LEU A 151 3.74 0.10 1.48
CA LEU A 151 2.39 -0.28 1.06
C LEU A 151 2.42 -0.84 -0.37
N THR A 152 1.52 -1.78 -0.66
CA THR A 152 1.17 -2.22 -2.01
C THR A 152 0.35 -1.15 -2.72
N LEU A 153 0.37 -1.14 -4.05
CA LEU A 153 -0.42 -0.20 -4.83
C LEU A 153 -1.93 -0.30 -4.52
N LEU A 154 -2.44 -1.50 -4.25
CA LEU A 154 -3.82 -1.70 -3.76
C LEU A 154 -4.08 -0.99 -2.43
N GLU A 155 -3.23 -1.20 -1.42
CA GLU A 155 -3.35 -0.54 -0.11
C GLU A 155 -3.30 0.97 -0.24
N MET A 156 -2.46 1.48 -1.14
CA MET A 156 -2.35 2.91 -1.45
C MET A 156 -3.68 3.48 -1.98
N TYR A 157 -4.35 2.81 -2.92
CA TYR A 157 -5.66 3.25 -3.40
C TYR A 157 -6.73 3.22 -2.31
N ASN A 158 -6.67 2.25 -1.39
CA ASN A 158 -7.64 2.13 -0.30
C ASN A 158 -7.45 3.15 0.83
N LEU A 159 -6.21 3.60 1.07
CA LEU A 159 -5.85 4.51 2.16
C LEU A 159 -5.79 5.99 1.76
N SER A 160 -5.70 6.30 0.47
CA SER A 160 -5.57 7.67 -0.03
C SER A 160 -6.85 8.19 -0.67
N ASN A 161 -6.95 9.51 -0.73
CA ASN A 161 -7.94 10.21 -1.53
C ASN A 161 -7.23 11.00 -2.62
N ASN A 162 -7.89 11.12 -3.78
CA ASN A 162 -7.43 12.00 -4.84
C ASN A 162 -7.53 13.47 -4.41
N ILE A 163 -6.73 14.33 -5.06
CA ILE A 163 -6.73 15.75 -4.77
C ILE A 163 -7.80 16.43 -5.62
N ASP A 164 -8.91 16.81 -4.98
CA ASP A 164 -10.07 17.38 -5.67
C ASP A 164 -10.12 18.92 -5.62
N ASN A 165 -9.36 19.54 -4.71
CA ASN A 165 -9.37 20.99 -4.51
C ASN A 165 -8.00 21.66 -4.79
N ILE A 166 -8.07 22.94 -5.17
CA ILE A 166 -6.89 23.74 -5.57
C ILE A 166 -5.96 23.99 -4.37
N GLU A 167 -6.51 24.13 -3.16
CA GLU A 167 -5.73 24.42 -1.95
C GLU A 167 -4.79 23.26 -1.60
N GLU A 168 -5.30 22.03 -1.55
CA GLU A 168 -4.50 20.82 -1.35
C GLU A 168 -3.48 20.63 -2.47
N TYR A 169 -3.86 20.90 -3.72
CA TYR A 169 -2.95 20.82 -4.86
C TYR A 169 -1.77 21.79 -4.72
N ASN A 170 -2.01 23.00 -4.19
CA ASN A 170 -0.96 23.99 -3.96
C ASN A 170 0.09 23.51 -2.94
N TYR A 171 -0.30 22.66 -1.98
CA TYR A 171 0.64 22.01 -1.06
C TYR A 171 1.30 20.77 -1.67
N TYR A 172 0.54 19.98 -2.42
CA TYR A 172 1.04 18.76 -3.03
C TYR A 172 2.07 19.02 -4.12
N ARG A 173 1.90 20.07 -4.93
CA ARG A 173 2.83 20.38 -6.03
C ARG A 173 4.28 20.57 -5.54
N PRO A 174 4.57 21.40 -4.51
CA PRO A 174 5.89 21.49 -3.91
C PRO A 174 6.37 20.15 -3.31
N TYR A 175 5.49 19.42 -2.64
CA TYR A 175 5.79 18.09 -2.08
C TYR A 175 6.27 17.12 -3.17
N ARG A 176 5.53 17.03 -4.28
CA ARG A 176 5.85 16.18 -5.43
C ARG A 176 7.19 16.54 -6.07
N ILE A 177 7.54 17.82 -6.15
CA ILE A 177 8.81 18.28 -6.74
C ILE A 177 9.98 17.98 -5.82
N LYS A 178 9.84 18.29 -4.52
CA LYS A 178 10.93 18.11 -3.53
C LYS A 178 11.11 16.66 -3.11
N LYS A 179 10.06 15.85 -3.23
CA LYS A 179 9.97 14.46 -2.79
C LYS A 179 10.54 14.26 -1.38
N PRO A 180 10.04 15.01 -0.38
CA PRO A 180 10.51 14.84 0.98
C PRO A 180 10.09 13.47 1.49
N PHE A 181 10.83 12.94 2.46
CA PHE A 181 10.49 11.73 3.20
C PHE A 181 10.45 10.41 2.41
N ILE A 182 11.05 10.31 1.21
CA ILE A 182 11.11 9.05 0.43
C ILE A 182 11.66 7.86 1.25
N ASN A 183 12.56 8.14 2.21
CA ASN A 183 13.20 7.10 3.01
C ASN A 183 12.32 6.54 4.15
N TYR A 184 11.13 7.11 4.36
CA TYR A 184 10.23 6.70 5.43
C TYR A 184 9.08 5.85 4.90
N SER A 185 8.67 4.85 5.68
CA SER A 185 7.42 4.13 5.42
C SER A 185 6.21 4.95 5.85
N TYR A 186 5.05 4.66 5.24
CA TYR A 186 3.79 5.31 5.60
C TYR A 186 3.48 5.25 7.10
N GLU A 187 3.64 4.08 7.72
CA GLU A 187 3.31 3.86 9.13
C GLU A 187 4.16 4.73 10.08
N ILE A 188 5.48 4.76 9.86
CA ILE A 188 6.41 5.62 10.62
C ILE A 188 5.97 7.08 10.49
N LEU A 189 5.78 7.55 9.27
CA LEU A 189 5.45 8.95 9.00
C LEU A 189 4.08 9.33 9.60
N ASN A 190 3.07 8.49 9.46
CA ASN A 190 1.74 8.70 10.02
C ASN A 190 1.76 8.73 11.57
N ASN A 191 2.56 7.86 12.19
CA ASN A 191 2.74 7.84 13.65
C ASN A 191 3.44 9.11 14.16
N LYS A 192 4.52 9.56 13.49
CA LYS A 192 5.21 10.81 13.87
C LYS A 192 4.30 12.03 13.71
N ILE A 193 3.55 12.12 12.63
CA ILE A 193 2.59 13.22 12.42
C ILE A 193 1.48 13.19 13.46
N SER A 194 0.96 12.01 13.78
CA SER A 194 -0.05 11.85 14.84
C SER A 194 0.47 12.29 16.21
N ASN A 195 1.78 12.13 16.49
CA ASN A 195 2.40 12.64 17.71
C ASN A 195 2.57 14.16 17.69
N ILE A 196 3.00 14.73 16.56
CA ILE A 196 3.14 16.19 16.39
C ILE A 196 1.78 16.91 16.51
N LEU A 197 0.72 16.30 15.99
CA LEU A 197 -0.64 16.83 16.07
C LEU A 197 -1.22 16.78 17.49
N LYS A 198 -0.64 15.99 18.40
CA LYS A 198 -1.01 16.02 19.82
C LYS A 198 -0.30 17.20 20.49
N ASN A 199 -1.01 17.89 21.39
CA ASN A 199 -0.49 18.99 22.20
C ASN A 199 -0.23 20.30 21.41
N ASN A 200 0.45 21.26 22.06
CA ASN A 200 0.78 22.57 21.49
C ASN A 200 2.10 22.58 20.69
N ILE A 201 2.55 21.44 20.15
CA ILE A 201 3.87 21.30 19.51
C ILE A 201 4.01 22.25 18.31
N ILE A 202 3.00 22.31 17.43
CA ILE A 202 3.02 23.19 16.25
C ILE A 202 3.19 24.67 16.66
N LYS A 203 2.38 25.13 17.62
CA LYS A 203 2.45 26.51 18.15
C LYS A 203 3.80 26.80 18.80
N ASN A 204 4.32 25.85 19.58
CA ASN A 204 5.63 25.94 20.21
C ASN A 204 6.75 26.00 19.15
N TYR A 205 6.66 25.21 18.09
CA TYR A 205 7.63 25.20 17.00
C TYR A 205 7.69 26.52 16.23
N ILE A 206 6.52 27.10 15.91
CA ILE A 206 6.45 28.41 15.26
C ILE A 206 7.09 29.49 16.13
N LYS A 207 6.81 29.48 17.44
CA LYS A 207 7.42 30.41 18.41
C LYS A 207 8.93 30.18 18.51
N TYR A 208 9.36 28.92 18.59
CA TYR A 208 10.78 28.55 18.62
C TYR A 208 11.53 29.14 17.43
N ARG A 209 11.07 28.89 16.20
CA ARG A 209 11.70 29.42 14.98
C ARG A 209 11.70 30.95 14.91
N LYS A 210 10.69 31.63 15.49
CA LYS A 210 10.62 33.10 15.53
C LYS A 210 11.66 33.73 16.48
N PHE A 211 11.96 33.06 17.59
CA PHE A 211 12.85 33.58 18.62
C PHE A 211 14.27 33.00 18.59
N TYR A 212 14.48 31.91 17.85
CA TYR A 212 15.80 31.32 17.63
C TYR A 212 16.74 32.35 16.98
N GLY A 213 17.84 32.68 17.65
CA GLY A 213 18.81 33.68 17.20
C GLY A 213 18.31 35.13 17.21
N ASN A 214 17.23 35.43 17.94
CA ASN A 214 16.66 36.77 17.99
C ASN A 214 17.53 37.74 18.80
N LYS A 215 17.70 38.97 18.30
CA LYS A 215 18.50 40.03 18.93
C LYS A 215 18.01 40.45 20.32
N ILE A 216 16.73 40.21 20.64
CA ILE A 216 16.16 40.51 21.97
C ILE A 216 16.95 39.81 23.09
N PHE A 217 17.54 38.65 22.82
CA PHE A 217 18.31 37.89 23.81
C PHE A 217 19.80 38.25 23.84
N LYS A 218 20.28 39.15 22.97
CA LYS A 218 21.70 39.53 22.91
C LYS A 218 22.20 40.14 24.21
N ASN A 219 21.33 40.84 24.93
CA ASN A 219 21.66 41.54 26.17
C ASN A 219 21.55 40.62 27.40
N LEU A 220 21.11 39.37 27.22
CA LEU A 220 20.97 38.37 28.26
C LEU A 220 22.17 37.43 28.26
N ASN A 221 22.49 36.87 29.43
CA ASN A 221 23.48 35.79 29.52
C ASN A 221 22.97 34.53 28.79
N THR A 222 23.90 33.74 28.22
CA THR A 222 23.56 32.51 27.48
C THR A 222 23.11 31.38 28.40
N ASP A 223 23.69 31.28 29.60
CA ASP A 223 23.49 30.17 30.54
C ASP A 223 22.89 30.66 31.87
N ILE A 224 21.67 31.19 31.81
CA ILE A 224 20.94 31.66 33.00
C ILE A 224 20.30 30.47 33.72
N ASN A 225 20.64 30.25 35.00
CA ASN A 225 19.93 29.31 35.86
C ASN A 225 18.47 29.77 36.10
N GLU A 226 17.52 28.85 36.02
CA GLU A 226 16.09 29.11 36.23
C GLU A 226 15.79 29.79 37.59
N ASP A 227 16.50 29.41 38.65
CA ASP A 227 16.35 30.03 39.97
C ASP A 227 16.71 31.52 39.95
N TYR A 228 17.80 31.89 39.26
CA TYR A 228 18.21 33.29 39.12
C TYR A 228 17.24 34.08 38.25
N LEU A 229 16.67 33.45 37.22
CA LEU A 229 15.65 34.04 36.36
C LEU A 229 14.38 34.36 37.15
N ASP A 230 13.93 33.44 38.02
CA ASP A 230 12.75 33.63 38.86
C ASP A 230 12.97 34.67 39.96
N ILE A 231 14.15 34.68 40.56
CA ILE A 231 14.55 35.74 41.50
C ILE A 231 14.53 37.10 40.79
N ALA A 232 15.08 37.20 39.57
CA ALA A 232 15.12 38.45 38.81
C ALA A 232 13.72 38.93 38.44
N LEU A 233 12.86 38.07 37.88
CA LEU A 233 11.48 38.39 37.53
C LEU A 233 10.66 38.86 38.74
N ARG A 234 10.81 38.19 39.88
CA ARG A 234 10.13 38.57 41.14
C ARG A 234 10.61 39.92 41.64
N LYS A 235 11.93 40.14 41.71
CA LYS A 235 12.51 41.42 42.16
C LYS A 235 12.14 42.57 41.23
N LEU A 236 12.20 42.38 39.92
CA LEU A 236 11.74 43.37 38.93
C LEU A 236 10.26 43.70 39.12
N GLY A 237 9.40 42.70 39.37
CA GLY A 237 7.99 42.93 39.67
C GLY A 237 7.77 43.81 40.90
N VAL A 238 8.53 43.59 41.97
CA VAL A 238 8.48 44.42 43.18
C VAL A 238 8.95 45.85 42.90
N LEU A 239 10.03 46.01 42.14
CA LEU A 239 10.63 47.30 41.80
C LEU A 239 9.71 48.15 40.92
N ILE A 240 9.09 47.56 39.90
CA ILE A 240 8.14 48.26 39.01
C ILE A 240 6.93 48.78 39.79
N ASN A 241 6.49 48.04 40.82
CA ASN A 241 5.33 48.40 41.64
C ASN A 241 5.66 49.37 42.78
N ASN A 242 6.93 49.73 42.98
CA ASN A 242 7.36 50.66 44.03
C ASN A 242 8.16 51.84 43.42
N PRO A 243 7.49 52.94 43.04
CA PRO A 243 8.15 54.10 42.42
C PRO A 243 9.25 54.70 43.30
N LEU A 244 9.07 54.65 44.63
CA LEU A 244 10.02 55.19 45.60
C LEU A 244 11.32 54.38 45.66
N ALA A 245 11.32 53.12 45.22
CA ALA A 245 12.54 52.31 45.16
C ALA A 245 13.55 52.81 44.11
N MET A 246 13.12 53.68 43.19
CA MET A 246 13.94 54.27 42.14
C MET A 246 14.50 55.64 42.51
N GLU A 247 14.12 56.20 43.65
CA GLU A 247 14.69 57.46 44.14
C GLU A 247 16.09 57.22 44.70
N LEU A 248 17.04 58.07 44.30
CA LEU A 248 18.42 57.99 44.80
C LEU A 248 18.44 58.36 46.30
N PRO A 249 19.03 57.52 47.17
CA PRO A 249 19.07 57.75 48.61
C PRO A 249 20.17 58.77 49.00
N LEU A 250 20.04 60.00 48.53
CA LEU A 250 21.01 61.08 48.72
C LEU A 250 20.51 62.10 49.73
N PHE A 251 21.45 62.75 50.42
CA PHE A 251 21.13 63.94 51.21
C PHE A 251 20.52 65.01 50.32
N LYS A 252 19.47 65.69 50.81
CA LYS A 252 18.89 66.86 50.14
C LYS A 252 19.61 68.11 50.63
N SER A 253 20.60 68.56 49.87
CA SER A 253 21.39 69.75 50.19
C SER A 253 21.71 70.57 48.93
N LYS A 254 22.27 71.77 49.13
CA LYS A 254 22.80 72.58 48.02
C LYS A 254 24.05 72.00 47.36
N TYR A 255 24.60 70.90 47.88
CA TYR A 255 25.80 70.22 47.40
C TYR A 255 25.50 68.95 46.61
N THR A 256 24.27 68.43 46.69
CA THR A 256 23.85 67.14 46.11
C THR A 256 23.91 67.12 44.58
N GLU A 257 23.45 68.19 43.93
CA GLU A 257 23.46 68.29 42.46
C GLU A 257 24.90 68.25 41.91
N TYR A 258 25.81 69.00 42.55
CA TYR A 258 27.24 68.98 42.23
C TYR A 258 27.90 67.61 42.47
N PHE A 259 27.39 66.85 43.44
CA PHE A 259 27.85 65.49 43.70
C PHE A 259 27.42 64.55 42.58
N ILE A 260 26.14 64.59 42.19
CA ILE A 260 25.56 63.75 41.13
C ILE A 260 26.30 63.97 39.80
N ASP A 261 26.47 65.22 39.37
CA ASP A 261 27.15 65.55 38.11
C ASP A 261 28.57 64.97 38.06
N ARG A 262 29.38 65.23 39.11
CA ARG A 262 30.76 64.76 39.20
C ARG A 262 30.87 63.24 39.36
N PHE A 263 29.94 62.64 40.09
CA PHE A 263 29.93 61.21 40.35
C PHE A 263 29.55 60.42 39.09
N ILE A 264 28.52 60.84 38.36
CA ILE A 264 28.07 60.17 37.14
C ILE A 264 29.17 60.18 36.07
N ASP A 265 29.81 61.33 35.82
CA ASP A 265 30.90 61.45 34.84
C ASP A 265 32.04 60.46 35.14
N ARG A 266 32.47 60.38 36.40
CA ARG A 266 33.57 59.49 36.83
C ARG A 266 33.17 58.01 36.88
N PHE A 267 31.92 57.72 37.21
CA PHE A 267 31.39 56.35 37.22
C PHE A 267 31.34 55.78 35.79
N ILE A 268 30.99 56.59 34.80
CA ILE A 268 30.93 56.20 33.38
C ILE A 268 32.32 55.87 32.82
N ASP A 269 33.35 56.59 33.28
CA ASP A 269 34.75 56.35 32.88
C ASP A 269 35.36 55.06 33.51
N ASN A 270 34.57 54.26 34.25
CA ASN A 270 35.01 53.06 34.97
C ASN A 270 36.13 53.32 35.99
N GLU A 271 36.25 54.55 36.50
CA GLU A 271 37.19 54.87 37.56
C GLU A 271 36.58 54.54 38.93
N ASN A 272 37.24 53.67 39.70
CA ASN A 272 36.88 53.44 41.09
C ASN A 272 37.18 54.71 41.90
N ILE A 273 36.14 55.47 42.22
CA ILE A 273 36.27 56.70 43.01
C ILE A 273 36.72 56.33 44.43
N SER A 274 37.93 56.74 44.78
CA SER A 274 38.53 56.57 46.10
C SER A 274 37.97 57.58 47.10
N GLU A 275 38.04 57.28 48.40
CA GLU A 275 37.64 58.24 49.43
C GLU A 275 38.44 59.54 49.39
N ILE A 276 39.71 59.46 48.96
CA ILE A 276 40.62 60.61 48.85
C ILE A 276 40.15 61.56 47.73
N GLU A 277 39.66 61.02 46.62
CA GLU A 277 39.13 61.82 45.52
C GLU A 277 37.82 62.50 45.89
N ILE A 278 36.94 61.83 46.64
CA ILE A 278 35.72 62.44 47.16
C ILE A 278 36.04 63.58 48.11
N GLU A 279 37.04 63.40 48.99
CA GLU A 279 37.50 64.47 49.86
C GLU A 279 38.00 65.68 49.06
N ASN A 280 38.70 65.45 47.95
CA ASN A 280 39.17 66.53 47.08
C ASN A 280 38.00 67.22 46.35
N PHE A 281 37.01 66.48 45.86
CA PHE A 281 35.80 67.07 45.26
C PHE A 281 34.99 67.89 46.28
N ALA A 282 34.83 67.37 47.50
CA ALA A 282 34.17 68.08 48.57
C ALA A 282 34.91 69.38 48.94
N LYS A 283 36.24 69.36 48.97
CA LYS A 283 37.09 70.56 49.18
C LYS A 283 36.89 71.59 48.06
N ASP A 284 36.92 71.16 46.81
CA ASP A 284 36.72 72.04 45.64
C ASP A 284 35.34 72.69 45.65
N ILE A 285 34.29 71.91 45.93
CA ILE A 285 32.91 72.41 46.01
C ILE A 285 32.72 73.34 47.21
N ASN A 286 33.35 73.03 48.35
CA ASN A 286 33.35 73.93 49.51
C ASN A 286 34.07 75.26 49.19
N GLU A 287 35.21 75.23 48.51
CA GLU A 287 35.89 76.44 48.02
C GLU A 287 35.02 77.21 47.02
N LYS A 288 34.29 76.53 46.13
CA LYS A 288 33.37 77.17 45.17
C LYS A 288 32.18 77.85 45.84
N LEU A 289 31.50 77.16 46.75
CA LEU A 289 30.22 77.60 47.30
C LEU A 289 30.33 78.35 48.62
N ASN A 290 31.38 78.12 49.41
CA ASN A 290 31.55 78.70 50.75
C ASN A 290 32.72 79.69 50.84
N ARG A 291 33.44 80.00 49.74
CA ARG A 291 34.54 80.99 49.71
C ARG A 291 34.17 82.33 50.33
N TYR A 292 32.92 82.74 50.16
CA TYR A 292 32.40 84.02 50.63
C TYR A 292 32.59 84.22 52.15
N ILE A 293 32.72 83.12 52.92
CA ILE A 293 33.00 83.13 54.37
C ILE A 293 34.42 83.65 54.65
N LEU A 294 35.38 83.33 53.77
CA LEU A 294 36.77 83.76 53.90
C LEU A 294 36.95 85.21 53.41
N THR A 295 36.15 85.64 52.43
CA THR A 295 36.22 86.99 51.86
C THR A 295 35.25 87.95 52.53
N ASN A 296 35.65 88.53 53.66
CA ASN A 296 34.99 89.74 54.13
C ASN A 296 35.54 90.95 53.34
N LYS A 297 34.76 91.50 52.40
CA LYS A 297 35.07 92.71 51.60
C LYS A 297 35.42 93.94 52.45
N LYS A 298 35.25 93.90 53.78
CA LYS A 298 35.61 94.99 54.71
C LYS A 298 37.08 95.03 55.16
N SER A 299 37.98 94.15 54.68
CA SER A 299 39.35 94.04 55.24
C SER A 299 40.52 94.59 54.39
N LEU A 300 40.31 94.97 53.13
CA LEU A 300 41.39 95.53 52.30
C LEU A 300 41.69 97.02 52.59
N ASN A 301 40.69 97.81 53.03
CA ASN A 301 40.86 99.23 53.35
C ASN A 301 41.20 99.54 54.83
N LYS A 302 41.60 98.56 55.65
CA LYS A 302 41.74 98.76 57.12
C LYS A 302 43.15 98.65 57.70
N LYS A 303 44.17 98.25 56.93
CA LYS A 303 45.56 98.18 57.43
C LYS A 303 46.15 99.55 57.82
N PHE A 304 45.61 100.64 57.27
CA PHE A 304 46.05 102.02 57.53
C PHE A 304 45.28 102.74 58.66
N ASN A 305 44.33 102.08 59.33
CA ASN A 305 43.56 102.71 60.42
C ASN A 305 44.16 102.34 61.80
N PRO A 306 44.53 103.31 62.68
CA PRO A 306 45.07 103.01 64.02
C PRO A 306 44.15 102.14 64.88
N LEU A 307 42.82 102.26 64.72
CA LEU A 307 41.81 101.44 65.41
C LEU A 307 41.84 99.95 64.98
N TYR A 308 42.47 99.64 63.85
CA TYR A 308 42.69 98.26 63.39
C TYR A 308 43.72 97.53 64.24
N TRP A 309 44.79 98.22 64.66
CA TRP A 309 45.84 97.65 65.51
C TRP A 309 45.37 97.45 66.95
N ILE A 310 44.55 98.37 67.46
CA ILE A 310 43.89 98.24 68.78
C ILE A 310 42.94 97.03 68.82
N ASN A 311 42.20 96.80 67.73
CA ASN A 311 41.31 95.65 67.59
C ASN A 311 41.94 94.45 66.86
N TYR A 312 43.27 94.43 66.67
CA TYR A 312 43.95 93.42 65.86
C TYR A 312 43.71 92.01 66.40
N ARG A 313 43.72 91.85 67.74
CA ARG A 313 43.40 90.59 68.40
C ARG A 313 41.96 90.15 68.13
N LYS A 314 41.00 91.08 68.11
CA LYS A 314 39.59 90.84 67.76
C LYS A 314 39.43 90.44 66.30
N TYR A 315 40.14 91.08 65.36
CA TYR A 315 40.11 90.72 63.94
C TYR A 315 40.86 89.43 63.61
N LYS A 316 41.95 89.12 64.33
CA LYS A 316 42.65 87.84 64.25
C LYS A 316 41.74 86.71 64.76
N ASN A 317 41.04 86.93 65.88
CA ASN A 317 40.05 86.00 66.41
C ASN A 317 38.87 85.79 65.45
N MET A 318 38.32 86.85 64.84
CA MET A 318 37.28 86.73 63.81
C MET A 318 37.76 85.99 62.55
N ARG A 319 39.01 86.23 62.10
CA ARG A 319 39.59 85.49 60.97
C ARG A 319 39.81 84.01 61.31
N SER A 320 40.22 83.69 62.54
CA SER A 320 40.27 82.29 62.98
C SER A 320 38.88 81.68 63.08
N GLU A 321 37.87 82.41 63.54
CA GLU A 321 36.48 81.96 63.59
C GLU A 321 35.93 81.68 62.17
N TYR A 322 36.18 82.56 61.19
CA TYR A 322 35.77 82.32 59.81
C TYR A 322 36.50 81.14 59.16
N ARG A 323 37.79 80.94 59.46
CA ARG A 323 38.53 79.74 59.01
C ARG A 323 37.99 78.47 59.66
N ILE A 324 37.66 78.52 60.95
CA ILE A 324 37.01 77.41 61.67
C ILE A 324 35.64 77.11 61.07
N GLU A 325 34.82 78.13 60.78
CA GLU A 325 33.48 77.95 60.19
C GLU A 325 33.56 77.45 58.73
N PHE A 326 34.51 77.94 57.95
CA PHE A 326 34.79 77.43 56.61
C PHE A 326 35.23 75.96 56.63
N LYS A 327 36.12 75.60 57.56
CA LYS A 327 36.57 74.22 57.75
C LYS A 327 35.45 73.31 58.27
N LYS A 328 34.61 73.78 59.20
CA LYS A 328 33.40 73.07 59.65
C LYS A 328 32.38 72.84 58.53
N ARG A 329 32.34 73.70 57.51
CA ARG A 329 31.51 73.47 56.32
C ARG A 329 32.17 72.51 55.35
N GLU A 330 33.49 72.60 55.17
CA GLU A 330 34.28 71.61 54.43
C GLU A 330 34.05 70.20 54.97
N ASP A 331 34.23 70.02 56.27
CA ASP A 331 34.10 68.72 56.94
C ASP A 331 32.65 68.18 56.83
N ARG A 332 31.65 69.07 56.81
CA ARG A 332 30.25 68.70 56.55
C ARG A 332 30.01 68.26 55.10
N VAL A 333 30.58 68.96 54.12
CA VAL A 333 30.47 68.57 52.71
C VAL A 333 31.21 67.25 52.46
N VAL A 334 32.38 67.06 53.07
CA VAL A 334 33.15 65.80 53.02
C VAL A 334 32.34 64.65 53.61
N LEU A 335 31.75 64.84 54.79
CA LEU A 335 30.92 63.82 55.42
C LEU A 335 29.71 63.47 54.55
N GLU A 336 28.97 64.47 54.06
CA GLU A 336 27.82 64.29 53.18
C GLU A 336 28.19 63.51 51.91
N TYR A 337 29.33 63.82 51.29
CA TYR A 337 29.76 63.14 50.07
C TYR A 337 30.23 61.71 50.33
N LYS A 338 30.91 61.45 51.47
CA LYS A 338 31.29 60.08 51.87
C LYS A 338 30.06 59.22 52.14
N GLU A 339 29.07 59.76 52.85
CA GLU A 339 27.81 59.06 53.13
C GLU A 339 27.00 58.86 51.84
N ASN A 340 26.91 59.86 50.96
CA ASN A 340 26.28 59.70 49.65
C ASN A 340 26.96 58.61 48.79
N LEU A 341 28.30 58.52 48.78
CA LEU A 341 29.03 57.44 48.11
C LEU A 341 28.66 56.07 48.68
N GLN A 342 28.63 55.94 50.01
CA GLN A 342 28.23 54.68 50.65
C GLN A 342 26.78 54.31 50.33
N ASN A 343 25.87 55.28 50.36
CA ASN A 343 24.47 55.10 50.01
C ASN A 343 24.31 54.63 48.56
N ILE A 344 25.02 55.25 47.61
CA ILE A 344 25.01 54.81 46.20
C ILE A 344 25.59 53.40 46.06
N LYS A 345 26.70 53.07 46.72
CA LYS A 345 27.29 51.72 46.66
C LYS A 345 26.32 50.66 47.17
N ILE A 346 25.63 50.91 48.29
CA ILE A 346 24.60 50.01 48.84
C ILE A 346 23.42 49.92 47.86
N TYR A 347 23.01 51.05 47.28
CA TYR A 347 21.90 51.14 46.33
C TYR A 347 22.17 50.34 45.05
N ILE A 348 23.34 50.52 44.42
CA ILE A 348 23.76 49.75 43.24
C ILE A 348 23.82 48.25 43.55
N LYS A 349 24.35 47.88 44.73
CA LYS A 349 24.44 46.48 45.19
C LYS A 349 23.06 45.80 45.27
N ALA A 350 22.00 46.56 45.53
CA ALA A 350 20.64 46.02 45.54
C ALA A 350 20.22 45.44 44.17
N PHE A 351 20.84 45.90 43.08
CA PHE A 351 20.60 45.46 41.71
C PHE A 351 21.54 44.35 41.23
N ASP A 352 22.48 43.86 42.06
CA ASP A 352 23.43 42.79 41.67
C ASP A 352 22.74 41.51 41.17
N PHE A 353 21.48 41.29 41.54
CA PHE A 353 20.70 40.17 41.00
C PHE A 353 20.56 40.21 39.48
N LEU A 354 20.67 41.39 38.85
CA LEU A 354 20.62 41.55 37.39
C LEU A 354 21.90 41.10 36.70
N ARG A 355 23.06 41.11 37.39
CA ARG A 355 24.33 40.60 36.83
C ARG A 355 24.27 39.13 36.43
N TYR A 356 23.39 38.35 37.09
CA TYR A 356 23.22 36.93 36.78
C TYR A 356 22.40 36.70 35.49
N VAL A 357 21.59 37.68 35.07
CA VAL A 357 20.70 37.55 33.89
C VAL A 357 21.12 38.43 32.72
N LEU A 358 21.83 39.53 32.95
CA LEU A 358 22.33 40.45 31.94
C LEU A 358 23.82 40.22 31.66
N VAL A 359 24.23 40.53 30.43
CA VAL A 359 25.65 40.70 30.09
C VAL A 359 26.20 41.92 30.83
N GLU A 360 27.47 41.89 31.24
CA GLU A 360 28.08 42.94 32.07
C GLU A 360 27.95 44.34 31.44
N GLU A 361 28.13 44.47 30.12
CA GLU A 361 27.96 45.74 29.40
C GLU A 361 26.54 46.33 29.56
N GLU A 362 25.51 45.49 29.44
CA GLU A 362 24.12 45.92 29.61
C GLU A 362 23.79 46.22 31.08
N TYR A 363 24.37 45.47 32.02
CA TYR A 363 24.21 45.75 33.44
C TYR A 363 24.77 47.13 33.80
N LEU A 364 25.97 47.47 33.31
CA LEU A 364 26.56 48.80 33.52
C LEU A 364 25.71 49.91 32.89
N HIS A 365 25.20 49.69 31.67
CA HIS A 365 24.28 50.61 31.02
C HIS A 365 22.98 50.82 31.81
N PHE A 366 22.45 49.76 32.42
CA PHE A 366 21.30 49.86 33.32
C PHE A 366 21.62 50.73 34.54
N ILE A 367 22.76 50.51 35.20
CA ILE A 367 23.16 51.33 36.36
C ILE A 367 23.30 52.79 35.98
N GLU A 368 23.89 53.09 34.81
CA GLU A 368 23.98 54.46 34.29
C GLU A 368 22.59 55.12 34.17
N LYS A 369 21.61 54.43 33.59
CA LYS A 369 20.23 54.92 33.47
C LYS A 369 19.58 55.17 34.83
N VAL A 370 19.81 54.28 35.79
CA VAL A 370 19.31 54.42 37.16
C VAL A 370 19.88 55.67 37.83
N LEU A 371 21.19 55.90 37.70
CA LEU A 371 21.85 57.08 38.27
C LEU A 371 21.39 58.39 37.61
N LYS A 372 21.15 58.39 36.29
CA LYS A 372 20.63 59.54 35.56
C LYS A 372 19.12 59.75 35.72
N GLN A 373 18.42 58.82 36.39
CA GLN A 373 16.95 58.78 36.48
C GLN A 373 16.24 58.87 35.11
N ASP A 374 16.89 58.36 34.06
CA ASP A 374 16.39 58.45 32.69
C ASP A 374 15.55 57.22 32.34
N ASN A 375 14.23 57.41 32.23
CA ASN A 375 13.27 56.41 31.73
C ASN A 375 13.39 55.01 32.36
N VAL A 376 13.82 54.94 33.62
CA VAL A 376 14.14 53.70 34.34
C VAL A 376 12.94 52.75 34.40
N THR A 377 11.75 53.26 34.70
CA THR A 377 10.53 52.43 34.82
C THR A 377 10.18 51.73 33.51
N GLN A 378 10.26 52.44 32.38
CA GLN A 378 10.00 51.85 31.06
C GLN A 378 11.05 50.79 30.72
N TYR A 379 12.32 51.06 31.03
CA TYR A 379 13.39 50.09 30.86
C TYR A 379 13.14 48.82 31.68
N LEU A 380 12.78 48.93 32.96
CA LEU A 380 12.48 47.79 33.83
C LEU A 380 11.31 46.95 33.33
N ILE A 381 10.24 47.59 32.83
CA ILE A 381 9.10 46.90 32.21
C ILE A 381 9.58 46.10 30.99
N SER A 382 10.33 46.75 30.07
CA SER A 382 10.85 46.08 28.87
C SER A 382 11.78 44.90 29.21
N LEU A 383 12.61 45.05 30.26
CA LEU A 383 13.52 44.01 30.71
C LEU A 383 12.75 42.83 31.30
N LYS A 384 11.73 43.09 32.13
CA LYS A 384 10.86 42.05 32.68
C LYS A 384 10.14 41.29 31.57
N ASP A 385 9.63 41.99 30.56
CA ASP A 385 8.96 41.37 29.41
C ASP A 385 9.94 40.49 28.62
N ASN A 386 11.16 40.98 28.34
CA ASN A 386 12.21 40.23 27.67
C ASN A 386 12.61 38.96 28.45
N LEU A 387 12.80 39.05 29.77
CA LEU A 387 13.11 37.90 30.62
C LEU A 387 11.95 36.89 30.68
N THR A 388 10.70 37.37 30.65
CA THR A 388 9.51 36.50 30.60
C THR A 388 9.43 35.76 29.27
N ILE A 389 9.72 36.44 28.15
CA ILE A 389 9.82 35.84 26.83
C ILE A 389 10.95 34.81 26.80
N PHE A 390 12.11 35.13 27.36
CA PHE A 390 13.25 34.22 27.46
C PHE A 390 12.92 32.96 28.26
N LYS A 391 12.28 33.10 29.43
CA LYS A 391 11.81 31.95 30.24
C LYS A 391 10.91 31.03 29.41
N ASN A 392 9.90 31.60 28.75
CA ASN A 392 8.98 30.84 27.90
C ASN A 392 9.70 30.19 26.72
N PHE A 393 10.69 30.88 26.13
CA PHE A 393 11.51 30.35 25.05
C PHE A 393 12.37 29.16 25.48
N ASN A 394 12.93 29.17 26.70
CA ASN A 394 13.69 28.03 27.23
C ASN A 394 12.80 26.80 27.41
N ILE A 395 11.61 26.97 28.01
CA ILE A 395 10.62 25.89 28.16
C ILE A 395 10.22 25.30 26.78
N ILE A 396 9.98 26.18 25.81
CA ILE A 396 9.68 25.78 24.44
C ILE A 396 10.87 25.02 23.84
N THR A 397 12.09 25.53 23.99
CA THR A 397 13.32 24.94 23.44
C THR A 397 13.56 23.54 24.00
N GLU A 398 13.38 23.34 25.30
CA GLU A 398 13.42 22.01 25.91
C GLU A 398 12.36 21.06 25.33
N SER A 399 11.14 21.56 25.12
CA SER A 399 10.08 20.75 24.51
C SER A 399 10.40 20.34 23.07
N ILE A 400 11.01 21.24 22.29
CA ILE A 400 11.44 20.95 20.90
C ILE A 400 12.68 20.04 20.89
N ASN A 401 13.59 20.19 21.86
CA ASN A 401 14.77 19.34 21.98
C ASN A 401 14.46 17.88 22.38
N LYS A 402 13.24 17.61 22.87
CA LYS A 402 12.75 16.25 23.13
C LYS A 402 12.19 15.55 21.88
N LEU A 403 11.86 16.31 20.84
CA LEU A 403 11.39 15.75 19.58
C LEU A 403 12.54 14.98 18.91
N ASP A 404 12.20 13.88 18.27
CA ASP A 404 13.16 13.12 17.48
C ASP A 404 13.50 13.84 16.15
N ASP A 405 14.56 13.36 15.50
CA ASP A 405 15.08 13.99 14.28
C ASP A 405 14.05 13.97 13.15
N THR A 406 13.23 12.91 13.04
CA THR A 406 12.18 12.80 12.02
C THR A 406 11.06 13.80 12.28
N GLU A 407 10.62 13.96 13.54
CA GLU A 407 9.60 14.93 13.91
C GLU A 407 10.05 16.36 13.61
N ARG A 408 11.32 16.67 13.88
CA ARG A 408 11.93 17.96 13.53
C ARG A 408 12.02 18.15 12.02
N GLU A 409 12.45 17.13 11.28
CA GLU A 409 12.51 17.18 9.81
C GLU A 409 11.13 17.49 9.19
N ILE A 410 10.07 16.85 9.71
CA ILE A 410 8.69 17.10 9.28
C ILE A 410 8.27 18.54 9.59
N LEU A 411 8.53 19.02 10.82
CA LEU A 411 8.21 20.39 11.23
C LEU A 411 8.99 21.44 10.42
N ASP A 412 10.28 21.20 10.17
CA ASP A 412 11.11 22.06 9.33
C ASP A 412 10.61 22.13 7.89
N TYR A 413 10.25 20.98 7.31
CA TYR A 413 9.64 20.94 6.00
C TYR A 413 8.37 21.81 5.97
N CYS A 414 7.44 21.62 6.90
CA CYS A 414 6.20 22.39 6.93
C CYS A 414 6.47 23.89 7.14
N TYR A 415 7.39 24.25 8.04
CA TYR A 415 7.70 25.65 8.32
C TYR A 415 8.35 26.34 7.11
N ASN A 416 9.27 25.67 6.42
CA ASN A 416 10.01 26.28 5.31
C ASN A 416 9.20 26.36 4.00
N ASN A 417 8.13 25.58 3.87
CA ASN A 417 7.32 25.52 2.65
C ASN A 417 6.00 26.32 2.70
N LEU A 418 5.70 26.98 3.82
CA LEU A 418 4.47 27.78 3.99
C LEU A 418 4.79 29.26 4.11
N GLU A 419 4.03 30.11 3.43
CA GLU A 419 4.06 31.56 3.67
C GLU A 419 3.32 31.88 4.98
N ASN A 420 2.07 31.41 5.09
CA ASN A 420 1.24 31.53 6.28
C ASN A 420 1.47 30.36 7.24
N LYS A 421 2.11 30.63 8.39
CA LYS A 421 2.44 29.57 9.38
C LYS A 421 1.21 28.99 10.08
N ASN A 422 0.04 29.62 9.96
CA ASN A 422 -1.20 29.08 10.53
C ASN A 422 -1.70 27.85 9.76
N GLU A 423 -1.29 27.66 8.51
CA GLU A 423 -1.67 26.51 7.66
C GLU A 423 -0.84 25.25 7.94
N MET A 424 0.12 25.32 8.86
CA MET A 424 1.05 24.23 9.18
C MET A 424 0.33 22.96 9.61
N GLU A 425 -0.74 23.07 10.39
CA GLU A 425 -1.55 21.93 10.82
C GLU A 425 -2.26 21.25 9.64
N MET A 426 -2.76 22.04 8.69
CA MET A 426 -3.42 21.52 7.49
C MET A 426 -2.41 20.79 6.59
N LEU A 427 -1.24 21.38 6.35
CA LEU A 427 -0.17 20.72 5.60
C LEU A 427 0.24 19.40 6.24
N LEU A 428 0.46 19.40 7.57
CA LEU A 428 0.82 18.19 8.33
C LEU A 428 -0.18 17.05 8.15
N LYS A 429 -1.49 17.36 8.25
CA LYS A 429 -2.56 16.36 8.07
C LYS A 429 -2.56 15.73 6.68
N ASN A 430 -2.10 16.45 5.66
CA ASN A 430 -2.09 16.00 4.28
C ASN A 430 -0.81 15.24 3.87
N ILE A 431 0.30 15.38 4.60
CA ILE A 431 1.57 14.69 4.25
C ILE A 431 1.40 13.18 4.09
N PRO A 432 0.69 12.43 4.96
CA PRO A 432 0.51 10.98 4.77
C PRO A 432 -0.17 10.65 3.44
N ASN A 433 -1.20 11.42 3.06
CA ASN A 433 -1.87 11.28 1.77
C ASN A 433 -0.92 11.60 0.62
N PHE A 434 -0.22 12.74 0.67
CA PHE A 434 0.74 13.15 -0.35
C PHE A 434 1.88 12.14 -0.54
N HIS A 435 2.34 11.53 0.53
CA HIS A 435 3.35 10.47 0.50
C HIS A 435 2.86 9.24 -0.27
N ILE A 436 1.61 8.83 -0.05
CA ILE A 436 0.96 7.76 -0.80
C ILE A 436 0.81 8.16 -2.28
N LEU A 437 0.27 9.35 -2.56
CA LEU A 437 0.05 9.84 -3.93
C LEU A 437 1.33 9.85 -4.76
N LEU A 438 2.44 10.31 -4.18
CA LEU A 438 3.74 10.30 -4.85
C LEU A 438 4.20 8.88 -5.21
N ASN A 439 4.01 7.91 -4.29
CA ASN A 439 4.32 6.50 -4.58
C ASN A 439 3.42 5.94 -5.69
N ILE A 440 2.11 6.24 -5.66
CA ILE A 440 1.16 5.83 -6.70
C ILE A 440 1.64 6.33 -8.06
N GLU A 441 1.97 7.62 -8.17
CA GLU A 441 2.45 8.23 -9.41
C GLU A 441 3.74 7.55 -9.91
N GLU A 442 4.72 7.32 -9.04
CA GLU A 442 5.98 6.69 -9.42
C GLU A 442 5.82 5.24 -9.89
N ILE A 443 4.98 4.44 -9.21
CA ILE A 443 4.68 3.06 -9.61
C ILE A 443 3.96 3.06 -10.97
N GLN A 444 2.96 3.94 -11.16
CA GLN A 444 2.21 4.02 -12.42
C GLN A 444 3.09 4.45 -13.59
N VAL A 445 3.99 5.42 -13.40
CA VAL A 445 4.94 5.83 -14.43
C VAL A 445 5.91 4.70 -14.76
N LYS A 446 6.46 4.03 -13.75
CA LYS A 446 7.41 2.91 -13.95
C LYS A 446 6.77 1.73 -14.69
N HIS A 447 5.49 1.48 -14.47
CA HIS A 447 4.76 0.34 -15.03
C HIS A 447 3.63 0.75 -16.00
N SER A 448 3.82 1.86 -16.73
CA SER A 448 2.80 2.43 -17.64
C SER A 448 2.23 1.41 -18.62
N ASN A 449 3.09 0.55 -19.20
CA ASN A 449 2.68 -0.48 -20.14
C ASN A 449 1.66 -1.47 -19.54
N ILE A 450 1.77 -1.80 -18.25
CA ILE A 450 0.84 -2.71 -17.57
C ILE A 450 -0.45 -1.96 -17.21
N ILE A 451 -0.35 -0.70 -16.79
CA ILE A 451 -1.51 0.16 -16.52
C ILE A 451 -2.35 0.40 -17.78
N ASP A 452 -1.74 0.46 -18.96
CA ASP A 452 -2.48 0.56 -20.22
C ASP A 452 -3.14 -0.77 -20.60
N LYS A 453 -2.48 -1.92 -20.36
CA LYS A 453 -3.12 -3.24 -20.51
C LYS A 453 -4.32 -3.41 -19.59
N TYR A 454 -4.22 -2.89 -18.36
CA TYR A 454 -5.31 -2.91 -17.38
C TYR A 454 -6.61 -2.31 -17.93
N LYS A 455 -6.53 -1.18 -18.66
CA LYS A 455 -7.71 -0.55 -19.28
C LYS A 455 -8.42 -1.45 -20.29
N ALA A 456 -7.70 -2.40 -20.88
CA ALA A 456 -8.23 -3.37 -21.83
C ALA A 456 -8.57 -4.72 -21.16
N TYR A 457 -8.70 -4.77 -19.83
CA TYR A 457 -8.93 -6.03 -19.11
C TYR A 457 -10.18 -6.77 -19.60
N SER A 458 -11.31 -6.08 -19.78
CA SER A 458 -12.56 -6.67 -20.31
C SER A 458 -12.34 -7.27 -21.69
N ASP A 459 -11.67 -6.52 -22.57
CA ASP A 459 -11.42 -6.92 -23.95
C ASP A 459 -10.46 -8.12 -24.01
N ILE A 460 -9.46 -8.17 -23.12
CA ILE A 460 -8.56 -9.32 -22.98
C ILE A 460 -9.37 -10.56 -22.59
N LEU A 461 -10.27 -10.43 -21.62
CA LEU A 461 -11.09 -11.53 -21.12
C LEU A 461 -12.05 -12.06 -22.19
N GLU A 462 -12.79 -11.17 -22.85
CA GLU A 462 -13.67 -11.52 -23.98
C GLU A 462 -12.88 -12.20 -25.09
N ASN A 463 -11.71 -11.66 -25.43
CA ASN A 463 -10.88 -12.24 -26.49
C ASN A 463 -10.31 -13.61 -26.09
N ILE A 464 -9.98 -13.85 -24.82
CA ILE A 464 -9.63 -15.19 -24.34
C ILE A 464 -10.82 -16.14 -24.58
N ASN A 465 -12.03 -15.76 -24.21
CA ASN A 465 -13.23 -16.58 -24.38
C ASN A 465 -13.49 -16.93 -25.85
N LEU A 466 -13.43 -15.93 -26.74
CA LEU A 466 -13.54 -16.13 -28.19
C LEU A 466 -12.42 -17.01 -28.75
N THR A 467 -11.18 -16.85 -28.25
CA THR A 467 -10.04 -17.65 -28.70
C THR A 467 -10.20 -19.12 -28.26
N ILE A 468 -10.73 -19.36 -27.06
CA ILE A 468 -11.04 -20.71 -26.56
C ILE A 468 -12.09 -21.36 -27.46
N GLU A 469 -13.18 -20.67 -27.80
CA GLU A 469 -14.24 -21.20 -28.66
C GLU A 469 -13.76 -21.52 -30.07
N ASN A 470 -13.02 -20.59 -30.67
CA ASN A 470 -12.40 -20.81 -31.98
C ASN A 470 -11.43 -22.00 -31.97
N ARG A 471 -10.72 -22.22 -30.86
CA ARG A 471 -9.84 -23.37 -30.70
C ARG A 471 -10.66 -24.67 -30.58
N SER A 472 -11.68 -24.69 -29.73
CA SER A 472 -12.59 -25.82 -29.55
C SER A 472 -13.26 -26.25 -30.86
N ALA A 473 -13.69 -25.31 -31.69
CA ALA A 473 -14.31 -25.60 -32.99
C ALA A 473 -13.37 -26.29 -34.00
N LEU A 474 -12.05 -26.07 -33.88
CA LEU A 474 -11.04 -26.65 -34.77
C LEU A 474 -10.53 -28.03 -34.32
N ILE A 475 -10.71 -28.38 -33.04
CA ILE A 475 -10.25 -29.64 -32.45
C ILE A 475 -10.73 -30.88 -33.22
N PRO A 476 -12.03 -31.01 -33.58
CA PRO A 476 -12.52 -32.17 -34.32
C PRO A 476 -11.81 -32.38 -35.67
N GLN A 477 -11.55 -31.29 -36.38
CA GLN A 477 -10.81 -31.34 -37.64
C GLN A 477 -9.34 -31.69 -37.39
N GLY A 478 -8.75 -31.17 -36.31
CA GLY A 478 -7.39 -31.51 -35.90
C GLY A 478 -7.21 -33.01 -35.65
N ILE A 479 -8.11 -33.62 -34.86
CA ILE A 479 -8.13 -35.07 -34.59
C ILE A 479 -8.21 -35.84 -35.91
N LYS A 480 -9.17 -35.49 -36.78
CA LYS A 480 -9.33 -36.15 -38.07
C LYS A 480 -8.01 -36.16 -38.86
N TYR A 481 -7.36 -35.01 -39.02
CA TYR A 481 -6.13 -34.93 -39.81
C TYR A 481 -4.95 -35.71 -39.22
N ILE A 482 -4.81 -35.73 -37.89
CA ILE A 482 -3.73 -36.46 -37.21
C ILE A 482 -3.85 -37.97 -37.48
N TRP A 483 -5.07 -38.49 -37.39
CA TRP A 483 -5.33 -39.91 -37.61
C TRP A 483 -5.38 -40.29 -39.08
N ASP A 484 -5.94 -39.45 -39.96
CA ASP A 484 -5.86 -39.63 -41.42
C ASP A 484 -4.38 -39.74 -41.87
N ALA A 485 -3.49 -38.89 -41.34
CA ALA A 485 -2.06 -38.96 -41.63
C ALA A 485 -1.38 -40.23 -41.11
N LYS A 486 -1.83 -40.79 -39.97
CA LYS A 486 -1.34 -42.08 -39.45
C LYS A 486 -1.82 -43.24 -40.30
N ILE A 487 -3.08 -43.22 -40.76
CA ILE A 487 -3.64 -44.22 -41.67
C ILE A 487 -2.84 -44.25 -42.97
N LEU A 488 -2.59 -43.09 -43.59
CA LEU A 488 -1.78 -42.98 -44.80
C LEU A 488 -0.38 -43.56 -44.61
N LYS A 489 0.29 -43.23 -43.49
CA LYS A 489 1.59 -43.82 -43.15
C LYS A 489 1.53 -45.34 -43.00
N SER A 490 0.52 -45.89 -42.32
CA SER A 490 0.40 -47.35 -42.18
C SER A 490 0.21 -48.06 -43.52
N ILE A 491 -0.45 -47.41 -44.49
CA ILE A 491 -0.62 -47.92 -45.85
C ILE A 491 0.70 -47.84 -46.64
N GLU A 492 1.46 -46.74 -46.51
CA GLU A 492 2.79 -46.61 -47.11
C GLU A 492 3.76 -47.69 -46.60
N TYR A 493 3.80 -47.94 -45.29
CA TYR A 493 4.66 -48.96 -44.69
C TYR A 493 4.27 -50.39 -45.08
N SER A 494 3.00 -50.65 -45.40
CA SER A 494 2.55 -52.00 -45.74
C SER A 494 2.92 -52.43 -47.17
N ASN A 495 3.50 -51.53 -47.99
CA ASN A 495 3.75 -51.68 -49.43
C ASN A 495 2.48 -51.98 -50.25
N ASP A 496 1.30 -51.76 -49.68
CA ASP A 496 0.02 -51.98 -50.38
C ASP A 496 -0.43 -50.68 -51.04
N ASN A 497 -0.92 -50.79 -52.28
CA ASN A 497 -1.60 -49.66 -52.90
C ASN A 497 -2.96 -49.47 -52.20
N LEU A 498 -3.33 -48.23 -51.90
CA LEU A 498 -4.62 -47.87 -51.29
C LEU A 498 -5.80 -48.49 -52.06
N GLU A 499 -5.69 -48.59 -53.38
CA GLU A 499 -6.67 -49.27 -54.25
C GLU A 499 -6.81 -50.77 -53.98
N LYS A 500 -5.70 -51.48 -53.68
CA LYS A 500 -5.74 -52.92 -53.35
C LYS A 500 -6.40 -53.16 -52.00
N LEU A 501 -6.13 -52.30 -51.02
CA LEU A 501 -6.75 -52.37 -49.71
C LEU A 501 -8.25 -52.06 -49.78
N ILE A 502 -8.64 -51.03 -50.53
CA ILE A 502 -10.05 -50.71 -50.81
C ILE A 502 -10.74 -51.90 -51.48
N GLY A 503 -10.10 -52.53 -52.48
CA GLY A 503 -10.61 -53.74 -53.13
C GLY A 503 -10.82 -54.90 -52.17
N PHE A 504 -9.85 -55.18 -51.28
CA PHE A 504 -10.00 -56.22 -50.25
C PHE A 504 -11.15 -55.91 -49.27
N LEU A 505 -11.24 -54.67 -48.81
CA LEU A 505 -12.31 -54.23 -47.90
C LEU A 505 -13.68 -54.20 -48.57
N GLU A 506 -13.73 -53.99 -49.88
CA GLU A 506 -14.95 -54.06 -50.70
C GLU A 506 -15.37 -55.52 -50.94
N GLU A 507 -14.45 -56.42 -51.28
CA GLU A 507 -14.73 -57.86 -51.46
C GLU A 507 -15.25 -58.49 -50.16
N THR A 508 -14.63 -58.15 -49.02
CA THR A 508 -15.07 -58.64 -47.72
C THR A 508 -16.48 -58.18 -47.35
N ARG A 509 -16.99 -57.09 -47.94
CA ARG A 509 -18.37 -56.61 -47.76
C ARG A 509 -19.42 -57.56 -48.36
N TYR A 510 -19.06 -58.35 -49.37
CA TYR A 510 -19.97 -59.27 -50.06
C TYR A 510 -20.00 -60.68 -49.43
N LEU A 511 -19.15 -60.94 -48.44
CA LEU A 511 -19.15 -62.21 -47.70
C LEU A 511 -20.40 -62.34 -46.83
N LYS A 512 -21.03 -63.52 -46.85
CA LYS A 512 -22.28 -63.80 -46.11
C LYS A 512 -22.06 -64.38 -44.70
N LYS A 513 -20.84 -64.77 -44.35
CA LYS A 513 -20.51 -65.43 -43.06
C LYS A 513 -19.22 -64.88 -42.44
N GLU A 514 -19.27 -64.55 -41.15
CA GLU A 514 -18.16 -63.98 -40.38
C GLU A 514 -16.96 -64.95 -40.20
N SER A 515 -17.22 -66.25 -40.22
CA SER A 515 -16.19 -67.32 -40.10
C SER A 515 -15.22 -67.40 -41.28
N GLU A 516 -15.56 -66.78 -42.41
CA GLU A 516 -14.76 -66.81 -43.64
C GLU A 516 -13.76 -65.64 -43.73
N ILE A 517 -13.83 -64.69 -42.79
CA ILE A 517 -13.02 -63.47 -42.78
C ILE A 517 -11.73 -63.71 -42.00
N LYS A 518 -10.60 -63.81 -42.70
CA LYS A 518 -9.27 -63.77 -42.09
C LYS A 518 -8.77 -62.34 -42.10
N ILE A 519 -8.66 -61.74 -40.91
CA ILE A 519 -8.08 -60.41 -40.71
C ILE A 519 -6.59 -60.60 -40.45
N ASP A 520 -5.74 -60.06 -41.33
CA ASP A 520 -4.30 -60.01 -41.14
C ASP A 520 -3.93 -58.93 -40.10
N SER A 521 -2.85 -59.16 -39.37
CA SER A 521 -2.17 -58.21 -38.48
C SER A 521 -2.05 -56.79 -39.06
N LYS A 522 -1.75 -56.67 -40.37
CA LYS A 522 -1.66 -55.38 -41.06
C LYS A 522 -2.99 -54.61 -41.11
N ILE A 523 -4.11 -55.33 -41.25
CA ILE A 523 -5.45 -54.75 -41.30
C ILE A 523 -5.87 -54.31 -39.90
N ILE A 524 -5.44 -55.04 -38.86
CA ILE A 524 -5.65 -54.66 -37.46
C ILE A 524 -5.00 -53.30 -37.17
N ASP A 525 -3.77 -53.07 -37.63
CA ASP A 525 -3.10 -51.77 -37.49
C ASP A 525 -3.86 -50.60 -38.15
N ILE A 526 -4.42 -50.85 -39.34
CA ILE A 526 -5.23 -49.86 -40.07
C ILE A 526 -6.56 -49.61 -39.33
N ILE A 527 -7.22 -50.65 -38.85
CA ILE A 527 -8.45 -50.54 -38.04
C ILE A 527 -8.17 -49.72 -36.77
N ASN A 528 -7.06 -49.99 -36.07
CA ASN A 528 -6.66 -49.29 -34.86
C ASN A 528 -6.30 -47.82 -35.10
N ASN A 529 -5.76 -47.48 -36.27
CA ASN A 529 -5.54 -46.08 -36.67
C ASN A 529 -6.82 -45.38 -37.13
N THR A 530 -7.80 -46.15 -37.62
CA THR A 530 -9.11 -45.64 -38.05
C THR A 530 -10.01 -45.32 -36.86
N PHE A 531 -9.99 -46.20 -35.85
CA PHE A 531 -10.74 -46.05 -34.61
C PHE A 531 -9.80 -45.99 -33.41
N PRO A 532 -9.09 -44.86 -33.23
CA PRO A 532 -8.14 -44.71 -32.12
C PRO A 532 -8.80 -44.66 -30.74
N CYS A 533 -10.13 -44.47 -30.67
CA CYS A 533 -10.90 -44.58 -29.45
C CYS A 533 -11.84 -45.79 -29.52
N VAL A 534 -11.75 -46.71 -28.57
CA VAL A 534 -12.61 -47.91 -28.52
C VAL A 534 -13.44 -47.89 -27.24
N ILE A 535 -14.74 -48.14 -27.35
CA ILE A 535 -15.66 -48.32 -26.23
C ILE A 535 -16.02 -49.81 -26.13
N SER A 536 -15.83 -50.39 -24.96
CA SER A 536 -16.04 -51.81 -24.69
C SER A 536 -16.60 -52.04 -23.28
N ASN A 537 -17.30 -53.15 -23.09
CA ASN A 537 -17.71 -53.64 -21.78
C ASN A 537 -16.56 -54.42 -21.11
N SER A 538 -16.70 -54.70 -19.81
CA SER A 538 -15.66 -55.35 -19.02
C SER A 538 -15.29 -56.76 -19.51
N SER A 539 -16.22 -57.51 -20.12
CA SER A 539 -15.94 -58.86 -20.61
C SER A 539 -15.10 -58.82 -21.89
N MET A 540 -15.50 -58.04 -22.89
CA MET A 540 -14.76 -57.86 -24.14
C MET A 540 -13.44 -57.12 -23.93
N ALA A 541 -13.41 -56.16 -22.99
CA ALA A 541 -12.18 -55.44 -22.67
C ALA A 541 -11.09 -56.37 -22.11
N LYS A 542 -11.45 -57.42 -21.35
CA LYS A 542 -10.48 -58.43 -20.90
C LYS A 542 -9.80 -59.11 -22.07
N ASP A 543 -10.56 -59.52 -23.08
CA ASP A 543 -10.02 -60.16 -24.28
C ASP A 543 -9.12 -59.20 -25.09
N ILE A 544 -9.51 -57.94 -25.21
CA ILE A 544 -8.71 -56.89 -25.88
C ILE A 544 -7.41 -56.65 -25.11
N ILE A 545 -7.48 -56.57 -23.78
CA ILE A 545 -6.32 -56.33 -22.92
C ILE A 545 -5.36 -57.53 -22.92
N GLU A 546 -5.89 -58.76 -22.99
CA GLU A 546 -5.05 -59.96 -22.98
C GLU A 546 -4.27 -60.15 -24.29
N ASN A 547 -4.84 -59.73 -25.42
CA ASN A 547 -4.23 -59.96 -26.73
C ASN A 547 -3.54 -58.72 -27.32
N ASN A 548 -4.04 -57.51 -27.02
CA ASN A 548 -3.76 -56.29 -27.79
C ASN A 548 -3.50 -55.03 -26.89
N ILE A 549 -3.20 -55.18 -25.61
CA ILE A 549 -3.00 -54.03 -24.70
C ILE A 549 -1.89 -53.05 -25.12
N GLU A 550 -0.84 -53.52 -25.78
CA GLU A 550 0.24 -52.67 -26.31
C GLU A 550 -0.26 -51.68 -27.39
N GLU A 551 -1.47 -51.90 -27.92
CA GLU A 551 -2.10 -51.04 -28.91
C GLU A 551 -2.76 -49.79 -28.30
N PHE A 552 -2.89 -49.68 -26.98
CA PHE A 552 -3.54 -48.55 -26.31
C PHE A 552 -2.61 -47.78 -25.38
N ASP A 553 -2.57 -46.47 -25.53
CA ASP A 553 -1.75 -45.57 -24.72
C ASP A 553 -2.43 -45.17 -23.39
N LEU A 554 -3.76 -45.20 -23.36
CA LEU A 554 -4.59 -44.82 -22.21
C LEU A 554 -5.82 -45.73 -22.09
N ILE A 555 -6.08 -46.21 -20.88
CA ILE A 555 -7.28 -46.99 -20.54
C ILE A 555 -8.10 -46.19 -19.52
N ILE A 556 -9.39 -45.97 -19.81
CA ILE A 556 -10.32 -45.27 -18.93
C ILE A 556 -11.39 -46.25 -18.49
N THR A 557 -11.55 -46.46 -17.19
CA THR A 557 -12.59 -47.36 -16.65
C THR A 557 -13.66 -46.56 -15.92
N CYS A 558 -14.92 -46.79 -16.30
CA CYS A 558 -16.10 -46.17 -15.72
C CYS A 558 -16.81 -47.24 -14.88
N ASN A 559 -16.79 -47.10 -13.55
CA ASN A 559 -17.32 -48.04 -12.55
C ASN A 559 -16.36 -49.13 -12.08
N THR A 560 -16.48 -49.45 -10.79
CA THR A 560 -15.47 -50.17 -10.00
C THR A 560 -15.83 -51.60 -9.68
N GLU A 561 -17.07 -52.00 -9.96
CA GLU A 561 -17.61 -53.32 -9.57
C GLU A 561 -16.89 -54.48 -10.27
N ASN A 562 -16.22 -54.22 -11.40
CA ASN A 562 -15.47 -55.20 -12.19
C ASN A 562 -13.95 -54.97 -12.20
N ILE A 563 -13.43 -53.98 -11.47
CA ILE A 563 -12.00 -53.71 -11.35
C ILE A 563 -11.45 -54.50 -10.16
N ASN A 564 -10.76 -55.61 -10.44
CA ASN A 564 -10.10 -56.41 -9.42
C ASN A 564 -8.57 -56.20 -9.44
N ASP A 565 -7.88 -56.60 -8.37
CA ASP A 565 -6.41 -56.51 -8.26
C ASP A 565 -5.69 -57.22 -9.42
N GLU A 566 -6.30 -58.28 -9.97
CA GLU A 566 -5.77 -59.02 -11.13
C GLU A 566 -5.80 -58.18 -12.43
N PHE A 567 -6.89 -57.46 -12.68
CA PHE A 567 -7.03 -56.55 -13.82
C PHE A 567 -5.99 -55.42 -13.74
N LEU A 568 -5.83 -54.82 -12.56
CA LEU A 568 -4.83 -53.77 -12.33
C LEU A 568 -3.40 -54.31 -12.47
N TYR A 569 -3.11 -55.51 -11.96
CA TYR A 569 -1.81 -56.17 -12.12
C TYR A 569 -1.45 -56.37 -13.60
N LYS A 570 -2.41 -56.75 -14.45
CA LYS A 570 -2.20 -56.89 -15.90
C LYS A 570 -1.86 -55.54 -16.56
N LEU A 571 -2.56 -54.46 -16.20
CA LEU A 571 -2.26 -53.12 -16.71
C LEU A 571 -0.86 -52.65 -16.28
N ASP A 572 -0.49 -52.94 -15.04
CA ASP A 572 0.80 -52.58 -14.47
C ASP A 572 1.97 -53.28 -15.14
N LYS A 573 1.81 -54.57 -15.46
CA LYS A 573 2.83 -55.36 -16.16
C LYS A 573 3.23 -54.75 -17.50
N ASN A 574 2.27 -54.13 -18.19
CA ASN A 574 2.47 -53.54 -19.51
C ASN A 574 2.81 -52.04 -19.46
N ASN A 575 2.96 -51.46 -18.26
CA ASN A 575 3.28 -50.04 -18.05
C ASN A 575 2.27 -49.11 -18.74
N THR A 576 1.03 -49.58 -18.93
CA THR A 576 -0.05 -48.86 -19.61
C THR A 576 -0.62 -47.80 -18.68
N ARG A 577 -0.92 -46.62 -19.22
CA ARG A 577 -1.56 -45.56 -18.44
C ARG A 577 -3.03 -45.88 -18.23
N TYR A 578 -3.53 -45.72 -17.00
CA TYR A 578 -4.95 -45.90 -16.74
C TYR A 578 -5.55 -44.87 -15.78
N ILE A 579 -6.83 -44.58 -16.00
CA ILE A 579 -7.63 -43.64 -15.22
C ILE A 579 -8.93 -44.33 -14.83
N ILE A 580 -9.24 -44.31 -13.54
CA ILE A 580 -10.47 -44.90 -13.00
C ILE A 580 -11.40 -43.78 -12.57
N PHE A 581 -12.60 -43.75 -13.13
CA PHE A 581 -13.68 -42.87 -12.67
C PHE A 581 -14.60 -43.65 -11.74
N SER A 582 -14.73 -43.18 -10.50
CA SER A 582 -15.55 -43.83 -9.47
C SER A 582 -16.43 -42.82 -8.73
N ASN A 583 -17.66 -43.23 -8.44
CA ASN A 583 -18.58 -42.50 -7.58
C ASN A 583 -18.38 -42.85 -6.09
N LYS A 584 -17.64 -43.93 -5.79
CA LYS A 584 -17.36 -44.43 -4.43
C LYS A 584 -15.86 -44.36 -4.11
N GLU A 585 -15.53 -44.29 -2.83
CA GLU A 585 -14.14 -44.43 -2.38
C GLU A 585 -13.65 -45.86 -2.63
N LEU A 586 -12.45 -45.99 -3.19
CA LEU A 586 -11.86 -47.27 -3.54
C LEU A 586 -10.74 -47.61 -2.55
N ASN A 587 -10.92 -48.71 -1.81
CA ASN A 587 -9.90 -49.27 -0.93
C ASN A 587 -8.99 -50.20 -1.75
N LEU A 588 -8.07 -49.61 -2.52
CA LEU A 588 -7.06 -50.35 -3.28
C LEU A 588 -5.76 -50.46 -2.47
N LYS A 589 -5.06 -51.60 -2.61
CA LYS A 589 -3.82 -51.90 -1.87
C LYS A 589 -2.55 -51.27 -2.47
N ASP A 590 -2.60 -50.77 -3.70
CA ASP A 590 -1.45 -50.14 -4.35
C ASP A 590 -1.29 -48.67 -3.92
N GLU A 591 -0.29 -48.42 -3.06
CA GLU A 591 0.07 -47.08 -2.56
C GLU A 591 0.56 -46.13 -3.67
N ASN A 592 0.88 -46.63 -4.88
CA ASN A 592 1.34 -45.80 -6.00
C ASN A 592 0.20 -45.17 -6.82
N ILE A 593 -1.06 -45.53 -6.56
CA ILE A 593 -2.20 -44.94 -7.27
C ILE A 593 -2.63 -43.65 -6.58
N LYS A 594 -2.48 -42.51 -7.26
CA LYS A 594 -2.93 -41.22 -6.73
C LYS A 594 -4.44 -41.06 -6.88
N GLN A 595 -5.11 -40.77 -5.76
CA GLN A 595 -6.54 -40.49 -5.73
C GLN A 595 -6.79 -38.98 -5.71
N HIS A 596 -7.66 -38.51 -6.59
CA HIS A 596 -8.07 -37.12 -6.68
C HIS A 596 -9.59 -37.01 -6.75
N ILE A 597 -10.13 -36.00 -6.08
CA ILE A 597 -11.57 -35.70 -6.13
C ILE A 597 -11.76 -34.62 -7.20
N ILE A 598 -12.57 -34.92 -8.22
CA ILE A 598 -13.08 -33.93 -9.16
C ILE A 598 -14.45 -33.50 -8.63
N LYS A 599 -14.52 -32.28 -8.11
CA LYS A 599 -15.80 -31.60 -7.85
C LYS A 599 -16.04 -30.64 -9.00
N THR A 600 -17.14 -30.81 -9.71
CA THR A 600 -17.56 -29.94 -10.81
C THR A 600 -18.73 -29.09 -10.36
N ILE A 601 -18.81 -27.87 -10.91
CA ILE A 601 -19.92 -26.97 -10.66
C ILE A 601 -21.17 -27.49 -11.37
N ASP A 602 -22.23 -27.76 -10.60
CA ASP A 602 -23.55 -28.09 -11.14
C ASP A 602 -24.22 -26.81 -11.68
N ILE A 603 -24.25 -26.68 -13.00
CA ILE A 603 -24.83 -25.52 -13.70
C ILE A 603 -26.35 -25.48 -13.55
N GLU A 604 -27.00 -26.63 -13.33
CA GLU A 604 -28.46 -26.71 -13.15
C GLU A 604 -28.90 -26.30 -11.74
N LYS A 605 -27.95 -26.25 -10.80
CA LYS A 605 -28.18 -25.80 -9.44
C LYS A 605 -28.46 -24.30 -9.42
N ASN A 606 -29.73 -23.97 -9.21
CA ASN A 606 -30.18 -22.59 -9.23
C ASN A 606 -29.47 -21.77 -8.12
N LEU A 607 -28.78 -20.68 -8.50
CA LEU A 607 -28.07 -19.78 -7.58
C LEU A 607 -28.98 -19.21 -6.48
N SER A 608 -30.28 -19.09 -6.76
CA SER A 608 -31.29 -18.71 -5.78
C SER A 608 -31.46 -19.74 -4.64
N LEU A 609 -31.13 -21.01 -4.86
CA LEU A 609 -31.16 -22.09 -3.86
C LEU A 609 -29.89 -22.14 -3.00
N LEU A 610 -28.79 -21.49 -3.43
CA LEU A 610 -27.52 -21.37 -2.69
C LEU A 610 -27.55 -20.25 -1.64
N ILE A 611 -28.71 -19.64 -1.44
CA ILE A 611 -28.94 -18.63 -0.44
C ILE A 611 -28.91 -19.28 0.95
N ASN A 612 -27.85 -19.03 1.72
CA ASN A 612 -27.91 -19.20 3.16
C ASN A 612 -28.72 -18.04 3.76
N ASP A 613 -29.87 -18.34 4.34
CA ASP A 613 -30.61 -17.39 5.17
C ASP A 613 -29.88 -17.26 6.52
N ASN A 614 -29.33 -16.07 6.77
CA ASN A 614 -28.69 -15.56 7.98
C ASN A 614 -27.20 -15.86 8.21
N LYS A 615 -26.40 -14.78 8.25
CA LYS A 615 -25.60 -14.27 9.38
C LYS A 615 -25.01 -12.90 9.00
N ASP A 616 -24.54 -12.13 9.99
CA ASP A 616 -24.06 -10.75 9.90
C ASP A 616 -23.39 -10.39 8.55
N VAL A 617 -23.78 -9.23 7.98
CA VAL A 617 -23.18 -8.75 6.73
C VAL A 617 -21.69 -8.52 6.96
N THR A 618 -20.88 -9.36 6.34
CA THR A 618 -19.41 -9.27 6.37
C THR A 618 -18.91 -8.75 5.04
N TYR A 619 -17.91 -7.87 5.08
CA TYR A 619 -17.28 -7.30 3.91
C TYR A 619 -15.81 -7.69 3.87
N ASN A 620 -15.30 -8.02 2.69
CA ASN A 620 -13.89 -8.35 2.50
C ASN A 620 -13.02 -7.09 2.36
N ASN A 621 -13.62 -5.93 2.04
CA ASN A 621 -12.94 -4.65 1.98
C ASN A 621 -13.93 -3.46 2.08
N ARG A 622 -13.37 -2.25 2.23
CA ARG A 622 -14.11 -0.99 2.32
C ARG A 622 -14.90 -0.64 1.06
N ILE A 623 -14.34 -0.85 -0.13
CA ILE A 623 -15.02 -0.58 -1.41
C ILE A 623 -16.27 -1.45 -1.57
N GLN A 624 -16.21 -2.73 -1.19
CA GLN A 624 -17.34 -3.65 -1.20
C GLN A 624 -18.46 -3.17 -0.28
N GLU A 625 -18.13 -2.72 0.93
CA GLU A 625 -19.09 -2.11 1.86
C GLU A 625 -19.74 -0.86 1.26
N GLU A 626 -18.95 0.05 0.68
CA GLU A 626 -19.46 1.26 0.07
C GLU A 626 -20.40 0.96 -1.11
N VAL A 627 -20.02 0.05 -2.02
CA VAL A 627 -20.86 -0.37 -3.16
C VAL A 627 -22.15 -1.03 -2.68
N TYR A 628 -22.06 -1.93 -1.70
CA TYR A 628 -23.23 -2.56 -1.09
C TYR A 628 -24.22 -1.52 -0.55
N ASN A 629 -23.74 -0.58 0.26
CA ASN A 629 -24.56 0.47 0.86
C ASN A 629 -25.22 1.36 -0.21
N ILE A 630 -24.51 1.69 -1.29
CA ILE A 630 -25.05 2.49 -2.41
C ILE A 630 -26.22 1.76 -3.10
N LEU A 631 -26.06 0.46 -3.35
CA LEU A 631 -27.09 -0.33 -4.03
C LEU A 631 -28.31 -0.59 -3.15
N ILE A 632 -28.11 -0.89 -1.86
CA ILE A 632 -29.20 -1.05 -0.89
C ILE A 632 -29.97 0.27 -0.72
N ASN A 633 -29.29 1.41 -0.61
CA ASN A 633 -29.93 2.72 -0.51
C ASN A 633 -30.72 3.07 -1.78
N SER A 634 -30.30 2.53 -2.94
CA SER A 634 -31.02 2.61 -4.21
C SER A 634 -32.10 1.53 -4.37
N GLN A 635 -32.44 0.87 -3.26
CA GLN A 635 -33.48 -0.15 -3.11
C GLN A 635 -33.22 -1.45 -3.87
N TYR A 636 -32.02 -1.74 -4.37
CA TYR A 636 -31.75 -3.03 -5.01
C TYR A 636 -31.70 -4.17 -4.00
N LEU A 637 -32.06 -5.38 -4.43
CA LEU A 637 -31.87 -6.60 -3.65
C LEU A 637 -30.44 -7.08 -3.86
N VAL A 638 -29.59 -6.95 -2.84
CA VAL A 638 -28.17 -7.31 -2.92
C VAL A 638 -27.81 -8.27 -1.80
N LYS A 639 -26.97 -9.27 -2.11
CA LYS A 639 -26.37 -10.16 -1.11
C LYS A 639 -24.87 -10.17 -1.24
N THR A 640 -24.19 -10.38 -0.12
CA THR A 640 -22.73 -10.46 -0.03
C THR A 640 -22.26 -11.90 0.07
N ASN A 641 -21.05 -12.17 -0.42
CA ASN A 641 -20.28 -13.40 -0.22
C ASN A 641 -21.07 -14.69 -0.48
N ILE A 642 -21.82 -14.74 -1.59
CA ILE A 642 -22.56 -15.95 -1.97
C ILE A 642 -21.56 -17.04 -2.35
N LEU A 643 -21.69 -18.19 -1.68
CA LEU A 643 -20.89 -19.36 -2.00
C LEU A 643 -21.47 -20.05 -3.25
N LEU A 644 -20.70 -20.01 -4.34
CA LEU A 644 -20.92 -20.81 -5.53
C LEU A 644 -19.88 -21.93 -5.54
N GLU A 645 -20.24 -23.05 -4.90
CA GLU A 645 -19.37 -24.21 -4.64
C GLU A 645 -18.08 -23.82 -3.89
N ASP A 646 -16.90 -23.85 -4.54
CA ASP A 646 -15.61 -23.47 -3.94
C ASP A 646 -15.21 -22.01 -4.26
N ASN A 647 -16.13 -21.18 -4.79
CA ASN A 647 -15.90 -19.77 -5.12
C ASN A 647 -16.85 -18.86 -4.33
N ILE A 648 -16.34 -17.70 -3.92
CA ILE A 648 -17.12 -16.69 -3.20
C ILE A 648 -17.41 -15.56 -4.18
N LEU A 649 -18.68 -15.34 -4.48
CA LEU A 649 -19.16 -14.19 -5.25
C LEU A 649 -19.33 -13.00 -4.29
N PRO A 650 -18.52 -11.92 -4.39
CA PRO A 650 -18.49 -10.88 -3.36
C PRO A 650 -19.80 -10.13 -3.20
N LEU A 651 -20.44 -9.75 -4.30
CA LEU A 651 -21.73 -9.08 -4.34
C LEU A 651 -22.55 -9.62 -5.49
N VAL A 652 -23.81 -9.94 -5.20
CA VAL A 652 -24.77 -10.39 -6.21
C VAL A 652 -26.03 -9.56 -6.10
N VAL A 653 -26.42 -8.94 -7.22
CA VAL A 653 -27.65 -8.16 -7.38
C VAL A 653 -28.72 -9.07 -7.97
N PHE A 654 -29.91 -9.01 -7.41
CA PHE A 654 -31.07 -9.80 -7.81
C PHE A 654 -32.16 -8.93 -8.42
N ASP A 655 -32.90 -9.49 -9.37
CA ASP A 655 -34.16 -8.91 -9.82
C ASP A 655 -35.18 -8.89 -8.66
N LYS A 656 -35.85 -7.77 -8.47
CA LYS A 656 -36.88 -7.60 -7.43
C LYS A 656 -38.11 -8.48 -7.67
N LYS A 657 -38.46 -8.77 -8.92
CA LYS A 657 -39.67 -9.51 -9.29
C LYS A 657 -39.44 -11.01 -9.15
N ASP A 658 -38.43 -11.52 -9.86
CA ASP A 658 -38.24 -12.96 -10.02
C ASP A 658 -37.23 -13.52 -9.01
N LYS A 659 -36.56 -12.66 -8.22
CA LYS A 659 -35.50 -13.02 -7.28
C LYS A 659 -34.36 -13.84 -7.89
N ASN A 660 -34.18 -13.72 -9.20
CA ASN A 660 -33.08 -14.31 -9.94
C ASN A 660 -31.86 -13.37 -9.91
N PRO A 661 -30.63 -13.91 -9.83
CA PRO A 661 -29.42 -13.09 -9.94
C PRO A 661 -29.32 -12.46 -11.33
N ILE A 662 -28.97 -11.18 -11.39
CA ILE A 662 -28.83 -10.43 -12.65
C ILE A 662 -27.41 -9.89 -12.88
N LEU A 663 -26.69 -9.61 -11.79
CA LEU A 663 -25.34 -9.06 -11.86
C LEU A 663 -24.50 -9.58 -10.68
N VAL A 664 -23.30 -10.06 -10.99
CA VAL A 664 -22.23 -10.28 -10.01
C VAL A 664 -21.25 -9.12 -10.08
N ILE A 665 -20.98 -8.52 -8.93
CA ILE A 665 -19.95 -7.48 -8.76
C ILE A 665 -18.77 -8.07 -8.02
N ASP A 666 -17.62 -8.05 -8.68
CA ASP A 666 -16.35 -8.54 -8.20
C ASP A 666 -15.41 -7.39 -7.84
N PHE A 667 -14.37 -7.67 -7.05
CA PHE A 667 -13.41 -6.68 -6.55
C PHE A 667 -11.98 -7.19 -6.73
N ASP A 668 -11.07 -6.30 -7.07
CA ASP A 668 -9.67 -6.62 -7.31
C ASP A 668 -8.89 -7.08 -6.07
N ASN A 669 -9.47 -6.99 -4.87
CA ASN A 669 -8.89 -7.55 -3.65
C ASN A 669 -8.99 -9.08 -3.56
N LEU A 670 -9.92 -9.73 -4.29
CA LEU A 670 -10.04 -11.19 -4.27
C LEU A 670 -8.79 -11.88 -4.85
N VAL A 671 -8.07 -11.15 -5.71
CA VAL A 671 -6.78 -11.53 -6.31
C VAL A 671 -5.76 -12.01 -5.28
N TYR A 672 -5.85 -11.50 -4.05
CA TYR A 672 -4.88 -11.77 -2.98
C TYR A 672 -5.29 -12.90 -2.04
N SER A 673 -6.43 -13.56 -2.28
CA SER A 673 -6.74 -14.78 -1.56
C SER A 673 -5.75 -15.88 -1.95
N GLU A 674 -5.29 -16.71 -1.00
CA GLU A 674 -4.32 -17.79 -1.27
C GLU A 674 -4.80 -18.76 -2.37
N ASN A 675 -6.12 -18.86 -2.52
CA ASN A 675 -6.80 -19.72 -3.49
C ASN A 675 -7.09 -19.02 -4.83
N TYR A 676 -6.70 -17.76 -5.01
CA TYR A 676 -6.99 -17.04 -6.24
C TYR A 676 -6.24 -17.61 -7.43
N ARG A 677 -6.95 -17.86 -8.54
CA ARG A 677 -6.36 -18.33 -9.80
C ARG A 677 -7.08 -17.63 -10.94
N VAL A 678 -6.34 -16.92 -11.80
CA VAL A 678 -6.89 -16.19 -12.96
C VAL A 678 -7.79 -17.08 -13.82
N LEU A 679 -7.34 -18.31 -14.10
CA LEU A 679 -8.14 -19.29 -14.84
C LEU A 679 -9.49 -19.53 -14.18
N LYS A 680 -9.51 -19.91 -12.90
CA LYS A 680 -10.72 -20.23 -12.14
C LYS A 680 -11.63 -19.01 -11.99
N ASN A 681 -11.08 -17.91 -11.51
CA ASN A 681 -11.85 -16.81 -10.96
C ASN A 681 -12.23 -15.75 -12.00
N ASP A 682 -11.40 -15.58 -13.03
CA ASP A 682 -11.68 -14.56 -14.05
C ASP A 682 -12.26 -15.20 -15.31
N ILE A 683 -11.74 -16.36 -15.74
CA ILE A 683 -12.17 -16.96 -17.01
C ILE A 683 -13.35 -17.92 -16.79
N TYR A 684 -13.21 -18.95 -15.94
CA TYR A 684 -14.27 -19.96 -15.77
C TYR A 684 -15.53 -19.41 -15.11
N ILE A 685 -15.39 -18.63 -14.03
CA ILE A 685 -16.54 -17.99 -13.38
C ILE A 685 -17.27 -17.05 -14.35
N ASN A 686 -16.54 -16.23 -15.13
CA ASN A 686 -17.18 -15.35 -16.10
C ASN A 686 -17.96 -16.15 -17.16
N ARG A 687 -17.37 -17.20 -17.75
CA ARG A 687 -18.08 -18.08 -18.71
C ARG A 687 -19.30 -18.76 -18.10
N LEU A 688 -19.21 -19.18 -16.83
CA LEU A 688 -20.32 -19.80 -16.11
C LEU A 688 -21.48 -18.82 -15.92
N LEU A 689 -21.18 -17.59 -15.48
CA LEU A 689 -22.17 -16.54 -15.29
C LEU A 689 -22.84 -16.16 -16.62
N GLU A 690 -22.07 -16.06 -17.71
CA GLU A 690 -22.61 -15.83 -19.05
C GLU A 690 -23.58 -16.93 -19.49
N LYS A 691 -23.25 -18.21 -19.26
CA LYS A 691 -24.16 -19.35 -19.54
C LYS A 691 -25.46 -19.27 -18.73
N MET A 692 -25.39 -18.74 -17.51
CA MET A 692 -26.55 -18.52 -16.64
C MET A 692 -27.30 -17.21 -16.98
N ASN A 693 -26.87 -16.47 -18.00
CA ASN A 693 -27.40 -15.16 -18.37
C ASN A 693 -27.30 -14.11 -17.24
N ILE A 694 -26.22 -14.20 -16.44
CA ILE A 694 -25.91 -13.28 -15.35
C ILE A 694 -24.77 -12.38 -15.79
N LYS A 695 -24.96 -11.06 -15.68
CA LYS A 695 -23.92 -10.08 -16.04
C LYS A 695 -22.78 -10.13 -15.00
N TYR A 696 -21.56 -9.82 -15.43
CA TYR A 696 -20.38 -9.75 -14.56
C TYR A 696 -19.72 -8.37 -14.68
N PHE A 697 -19.37 -7.76 -13.54
CA PHE A 697 -18.66 -6.49 -13.49
C PHE A 697 -17.61 -6.50 -12.39
N ARG A 698 -16.39 -6.04 -12.69
CA ARG A 698 -15.32 -5.89 -11.68
C ARG A 698 -15.13 -4.42 -11.33
N VAL A 699 -15.22 -4.10 -10.04
CA VAL A 699 -14.84 -2.81 -9.47
C VAL A 699 -13.35 -2.84 -9.16
N TRP A 700 -12.61 -2.01 -9.87
CA TRP A 700 -11.18 -1.84 -9.65
C TRP A 700 -10.89 -0.71 -8.68
N SER A 701 -9.99 -0.95 -7.74
CA SER A 701 -9.58 0.05 -6.73
C SER A 701 -9.01 1.31 -7.38
N ILE A 702 -8.30 1.19 -8.51
CA ILE A 702 -7.78 2.34 -9.27
C ILE A 702 -8.89 3.21 -9.87
N ASP A 703 -9.95 2.62 -10.41
CA ASP A 703 -11.06 3.37 -11.01
C ASP A 703 -11.94 3.99 -9.93
N TRP A 704 -12.16 3.24 -8.84
CA TRP A 704 -12.87 3.75 -7.66
C TRP A 704 -12.15 4.97 -7.07
N TRP A 705 -10.83 4.88 -6.90
CA TRP A 705 -9.98 5.95 -6.39
C TRP A 705 -9.92 7.16 -7.34
N LYS A 706 -9.95 6.94 -8.67
CA LYS A 706 -9.97 8.03 -9.66
C LYS A 706 -11.30 8.76 -9.73
N ASN A 707 -12.40 8.01 -9.87
CA ASN A 707 -13.73 8.58 -10.01
C ASN A 707 -14.82 7.56 -9.63
N LYS A 708 -15.12 7.51 -8.33
CA LYS A 708 -16.18 6.69 -7.75
C LYS A 708 -17.54 6.86 -8.45
N ASN A 709 -17.92 8.08 -8.81
CA ASN A 709 -19.23 8.34 -9.43
C ASN A 709 -19.36 7.71 -10.82
N LEU A 710 -18.28 7.69 -11.61
CA LEU A 710 -18.27 7.01 -12.90
C LEU A 710 -18.49 5.50 -12.73
N VAL A 711 -17.79 4.88 -11.77
CA VAL A 711 -17.95 3.43 -11.50
C VAL A 711 -19.38 3.10 -11.06
N ILE A 712 -19.97 3.91 -10.18
CA ILE A 712 -21.35 3.74 -9.73
C ILE A 712 -22.33 3.83 -10.91
N ASN A 713 -22.15 4.82 -11.79
CA ASN A 713 -23.00 4.96 -12.98
C ASN A 713 -22.87 3.75 -13.90
N SER A 714 -21.66 3.23 -14.12
CA SER A 714 -21.45 1.99 -14.89
C SER A 714 -22.18 0.80 -14.29
N ILE A 715 -22.17 0.65 -12.95
CA ILE A 715 -22.93 -0.41 -12.27
C ILE A 715 -24.43 -0.25 -12.56
N TYR A 716 -24.99 0.95 -12.46
CA TYR A 716 -26.41 1.18 -12.75
C TYR A 716 -26.76 0.92 -14.21
N ASP A 717 -25.90 1.30 -15.14
CA ASP A 717 -26.15 1.07 -16.57
C ASP A 717 -26.09 -0.41 -16.94
N ILE A 718 -25.34 -1.22 -16.20
CA ILE A 718 -25.35 -2.68 -16.35
C ILE A 718 -26.60 -3.30 -15.74
N ILE A 719 -27.15 -2.74 -14.66
CA ILE A 719 -28.36 -3.26 -14.01
C ILE A 719 -29.63 -2.94 -14.83
N LYS A 720 -29.67 -1.78 -15.50
CA LYS A 720 -30.73 -1.45 -16.47
C LYS A 720 -30.75 -2.44 -17.64
#